data_AF-A0AB36K6U8-F1
#
_entry.id   AF-A0AB36K6U8-F1
#
_cell.length_a   1.000
_cell.length_b   1.000
_cell.length_c   1.000
_cell.angle_alpha   90.00
_cell.angle_beta   90.00
_cell.angle_gamma   90.00
#
_symmetry.space_group_name_H-M   'P 1'
#
loop_
_entity.id
_entity.type
_entity.pdbx_description
1 polymer ?
#
loop_
_entity_poly.entity_id
_entity_poly.type
_entity_poly.pdbx_seq_one_letter_code
_entity_poly.pdbx_strand_id
1 'polypeptide(L)'
;MSDPISAAKCANNQDSRDPTGPCPLKGGSVGFVPVRYAFDNGYDQDDYTPIFALPKKWQGEAWIEAEYSQRTLRQLRDGWLYVYDQDAERLDEYQVSGTKLIKKLGDDSDGETSSRLNYPVKHTVYLAFSHLRWTARLKTLMQEKGQLRSAWMRELDLDYYRENMGHPHTGSLKQLGKSVIDIGEESAPAGLFTSTCTPLDEIDDLETDDQDDQQHQHVAQKPGSTVTDYKVDLDKPNEGFFVALDDRLADVTDLFFPLSTDVQQLVGLQGDEDTTHKLQMAEITRALGRVKLPEEKLPSHIRNNPIQVLEFERDLSEYVALQQRSNQVEGTTSNSVYYNTDDPITAEDKLAKETLDFLSESAKNAKLQLEDKYDTQVDESLIEEASRQSIFTDEVDWEALDQFLSDHYSQLQGLDERIATRYQDFMYGIEQLSTDPAIVGVDNQDTDHLVYLLSLVSQYLVGVKHAVNNEEAHAELNKVLDFDQPANLLALASVGFSKDNWQALNDEVQNIEHHFLAIDSSADMSALFGAIESWNGFTGDVRIQEKEWFQSFAEPVKKSFAALQHATSGAAEQTWRATTNLLFPSQMNTTNSSLGMISNLRLVILEAIVNPEAIVAHNPDYPAQVSAWQRKVNAEVAMITRTSQPPVGQPTPKNHQIKSMHAAQQRLQKLLSSES
;
A
#
# COMPACT_ATOMS: atom_id res chain seq x y z
N MET A 1 -49.96 51.41 15.88
CA MET A 1 -49.09 50.99 17.00
C MET A 1 -49.67 49.69 17.54
N SER A 2 -49.05 48.58 17.20
CA SER A 2 -49.44 47.24 17.64
C SER A 2 -48.52 46.82 18.78
N ASP A 3 -49.13 46.38 19.87
CA ASP A 3 -48.48 46.05 21.15
C ASP A 3 -47.46 44.90 20.99
N PRO A 4 -46.18 45.08 21.40
CA PRO A 4 -45.14 44.05 21.30
C PRO A 4 -45.48 42.73 22.02
N ILE A 5 -46.41 42.74 22.98
CA ILE A 5 -46.90 41.52 23.65
C ILE A 5 -47.73 40.65 22.69
N SER A 6 -48.42 41.26 21.71
CA SER A 6 -49.23 40.52 20.74
C SER A 6 -48.38 39.90 19.63
N ALA A 7 -47.23 40.49 19.31
CA ALA A 7 -46.26 39.91 18.37
C ALA A 7 -45.51 38.70 18.95
N ALA A 8 -45.31 38.67 20.28
CA ALA A 8 -44.64 37.57 20.98
C ALA A 8 -45.49 36.29 21.08
N LYS A 9 -46.82 36.35 20.87
CA LYS A 9 -47.70 35.16 20.90
C LYS A 9 -47.85 34.44 19.55
N CYS A 10 -47.30 34.99 18.48
CA CYS A 10 -47.40 34.43 17.12
C CYS A 10 -46.06 33.90 16.57
N ALA A 11 -44.98 33.94 17.36
CA ALA A 11 -43.72 33.31 17.00
C ALA A 11 -43.76 31.82 17.40
N ASN A 12 -43.52 30.95 16.42
CA ASN A 12 -43.50 29.51 16.57
C ASN A 12 -42.29 29.08 17.42
N ASN A 13 -42.52 28.59 18.64
CA ASN A 13 -41.48 28.12 19.56
C ASN A 13 -40.95 26.73 19.15
N GLN A 14 -40.22 26.66 18.04
CA GLN A 14 -39.46 25.48 17.65
C GLN A 14 -38.00 25.83 17.42
N ASP A 15 -37.33 26.37 18.44
CA ASP A 15 -35.92 26.05 18.66
C ASP A 15 -35.49 26.35 20.11
N SER A 16 -34.74 25.38 20.66
CA SER A 16 -33.82 25.42 21.79
C SER A 16 -34.21 26.18 23.08
N ARG A 17 -34.45 25.39 24.14
CA ARG A 17 -34.65 25.73 25.58
C ARG A 17 -36.12 25.84 26.02
N ASP A 18 -36.81 24.71 26.01
CA ASP A 18 -37.94 24.51 26.93
C ASP A 18 -37.39 24.02 28.29
N PRO A 19 -37.48 24.81 29.38
CA PRO A 19 -36.96 24.42 30.70
C PRO A 19 -37.86 23.39 31.41
N THR A 20 -38.94 22.93 30.77
CA THR A 20 -39.90 21.98 31.35
C THR A 20 -39.91 20.59 30.70
N GLY A 21 -39.06 20.34 29.70
CA GLY A 21 -38.84 18.99 29.18
C GLY A 21 -38.12 18.12 30.23
N PRO A 22 -38.65 16.95 30.64
CA PRO A 22 -37.93 16.07 31.57
C PRO A 22 -36.61 15.66 30.93
N CYS A 23 -35.48 15.95 31.62
CA CYS A 23 -34.16 15.49 31.21
C CYS A 23 -34.22 13.97 30.92
N PRO A 24 -33.86 13.53 29.70
CA PRO A 24 -33.97 12.12 29.27
C PRO A 24 -32.99 11.18 29.99
N LEU A 25 -32.18 11.70 30.93
CA LEU A 25 -31.15 10.97 31.67
C LEU A 25 -31.43 10.93 33.19
N LYS A 26 -32.69 11.06 33.61
CA LYS A 26 -33.09 11.03 35.03
C LYS A 26 -33.09 9.63 35.67
N GLY A 27 -32.75 8.58 34.91
CA GLY A 27 -32.53 7.23 35.44
C GLY A 27 -31.23 7.12 36.24
N GLY A 28 -31.02 6.03 36.97
CA GLY A 28 -29.75 5.77 37.69
C GLY A 28 -28.58 5.36 36.77
N SER A 29 -28.87 5.02 35.52
CA SER A 29 -27.91 4.63 34.48
C SER A 29 -28.15 5.42 33.18
N VAL A 30 -27.08 5.56 32.39
CA VAL A 30 -27.12 6.13 31.04
C VAL A 30 -26.77 5.04 30.03
N GLY A 31 -27.54 4.99 28.96
CA GLY A 31 -27.33 4.06 27.85
C GLY A 31 -26.66 4.73 26.65
N PHE A 32 -25.68 4.07 26.05
CA PHE A 32 -25.00 4.57 24.87
C PHE A 32 -24.61 3.46 23.87
N VAL A 33 -24.51 3.84 22.59
CA VAL A 33 -24.16 2.95 21.47
C VAL A 33 -22.75 3.26 20.98
N PRO A 34 -21.81 2.29 21.00
CA PRO A 34 -20.49 2.51 20.45
C PRO A 34 -20.54 2.44 18.91
N VAL A 35 -19.86 3.39 18.27
CA VAL A 35 -19.62 3.47 16.83
C VAL A 35 -18.12 3.67 16.62
N ARG A 36 -17.62 3.64 15.38
CA ARG A 36 -16.18 3.87 15.11
C ARG A 36 -15.96 5.08 14.22
N TYR A 37 -14.79 5.71 14.36
CA TYR A 37 -14.22 6.51 13.28
C TYR A 37 -13.84 5.60 12.10
N ALA A 38 -13.87 6.19 10.92
CA ALA A 38 -13.42 5.55 9.68
C ALA A 38 -12.98 6.62 8.68
N PHE A 39 -12.28 6.20 7.63
CA PHE A 39 -12.07 7.04 6.46
C PHE A 39 -13.06 6.67 5.35
N ASP A 40 -13.60 7.69 4.70
CA ASP A 40 -14.35 7.58 3.46
C ASP A 40 -13.51 8.22 2.34
N ASN A 41 -13.19 7.39 1.35
CA ASN A 41 -12.35 7.77 0.23
C ASN A 41 -13.17 8.01 -1.04
N GLY A 42 -14.51 7.98 -0.94
CA GLY A 42 -15.39 7.99 -2.11
C GLY A 42 -15.22 6.74 -2.96
N TYR A 43 -16.14 6.54 -3.90
CA TYR A 43 -15.97 5.58 -4.98
C TYR A 43 -15.61 6.38 -6.24
N ASP A 44 -14.50 6.06 -6.90
CA ASP A 44 -14.09 6.65 -8.19
C ASP A 44 -14.99 6.20 -9.35
N GLN A 45 -16.31 6.15 -9.13
CA GLN A 45 -17.31 6.07 -10.18
C GLN A 45 -18.20 7.31 -10.04
N ASP A 46 -17.86 8.32 -10.84
CA ASP A 46 -18.55 9.59 -11.05
C ASP A 46 -18.39 10.67 -9.95
N ASP A 47 -18.21 11.93 -10.41
CA ASP A 47 -18.21 13.23 -9.68
C ASP A 47 -19.42 13.47 -8.74
N TYR A 48 -20.31 12.48 -8.59
CA TYR A 48 -21.56 12.54 -7.85
C TYR A 48 -21.59 11.65 -6.61
N THR A 49 -20.53 10.89 -6.30
CA THR A 49 -20.50 10.07 -5.09
C THR A 49 -20.36 10.96 -3.85
N PRO A 50 -21.34 10.97 -2.92
CA PRO A 50 -21.28 11.81 -1.74
C PRO A 50 -20.17 11.31 -0.82
N ILE A 51 -19.11 12.11 -0.64
CA ILE A 51 -18.14 11.89 0.43
C ILE A 51 -18.83 12.18 1.75
N PHE A 52 -18.92 11.18 2.62
CA PHE A 52 -19.50 11.35 3.93
C PHE A 52 -18.48 11.96 4.89
N ALA A 53 -18.86 13.07 5.50
CA ALA A 53 -18.03 13.77 6.48
C ALA A 53 -18.62 13.66 7.89
N LEU A 54 -17.78 13.87 8.90
CA LEU A 54 -18.21 14.04 10.28
C LEU A 54 -19.33 15.10 10.40
N PRO A 55 -20.27 14.95 11.35
CA PRO A 55 -21.33 15.93 11.57
C PRO A 55 -20.77 17.36 11.77
N LYS A 56 -21.43 18.38 11.21
CA LYS A 56 -20.96 19.79 11.26
C LYS A 56 -20.65 20.37 12.65
N LYS A 57 -21.19 19.76 13.71
CA LYS A 57 -20.98 20.17 15.12
C LYS A 57 -20.29 19.08 15.93
N TRP A 58 -19.58 18.17 15.27
CA TRP A 58 -18.80 17.14 15.91
C TRP A 58 -17.71 17.77 16.78
N GLN A 59 -17.53 17.22 17.98
CA GLN A 59 -16.50 17.65 18.92
C GLN A 59 -15.63 16.46 19.23
N GLY A 60 -14.32 16.63 19.25
CA GLY A 60 -13.35 15.56 19.50
C GLY A 60 -12.56 15.20 18.23
N GLU A 61 -11.26 15.03 18.42
CA GLU A 61 -10.28 14.73 17.38
C GLU A 61 -10.04 13.21 17.30
N ALA A 62 -10.01 12.64 16.10
CA ALA A 62 -9.61 11.25 15.92
C ALA A 62 -8.10 11.10 16.22
N TRP A 63 -7.63 9.87 16.42
CA TRP A 63 -6.20 9.64 16.69
C TRP A 63 -5.30 9.91 15.48
N ILE A 64 -5.84 9.89 14.25
CA ILE A 64 -5.18 10.32 13.01
C ILE A 64 -6.15 11.08 12.10
N GLU A 65 -5.58 12.05 11.39
CA GLU A 65 -6.18 12.78 10.27
C GLU A 65 -5.38 12.48 9.00
N ALA A 66 -6.00 12.65 7.84
CA ALA A 66 -5.41 12.43 6.53
C ALA A 66 -5.58 13.69 5.67
N GLU A 67 -4.68 13.92 4.72
CA GLU A 67 -4.71 15.11 3.87
C GLU A 67 -5.74 14.98 2.74
N TYR A 68 -5.83 13.78 2.15
CA TYR A 68 -6.66 13.51 0.96
C TYR A 68 -7.88 12.64 1.30
N SER A 69 -7.85 11.87 2.39
CA SER A 69 -8.97 11.07 2.88
C SER A 69 -9.88 11.81 3.87
N GLN A 70 -11.21 11.69 3.72
CA GLN A 70 -12.17 12.36 4.60
C GLN A 70 -12.61 11.46 5.76
N ARG A 71 -12.74 12.04 6.96
CA ARG A 71 -13.21 11.34 8.15
C ARG A 71 -14.72 11.23 8.22
N THR A 72 -15.19 10.08 8.69
CA THR A 72 -16.62 9.78 8.87
C THR A 72 -16.87 8.86 10.07
N LEU A 73 -18.14 8.54 10.35
CA LEU A 73 -18.56 7.59 11.39
C LEU A 73 -19.23 6.37 10.79
N ARG A 74 -18.87 5.19 11.31
CA ARG A 74 -19.39 3.89 10.89
C ARG A 74 -19.85 3.05 12.07
N GLN A 75 -20.69 2.06 11.81
CA GLN A 75 -21.00 1.01 12.77
C GLN A 75 -19.72 0.39 13.31
N LEU A 76 -19.71 0.10 14.61
CA LEU A 76 -18.63 -0.68 15.21
C LEU A 76 -18.56 -2.04 14.51
N ARG A 77 -17.36 -2.54 14.21
CA ARG A 77 -17.18 -3.86 13.57
C ARG A 77 -17.55 -4.99 14.52
N ASP A 78 -17.76 -6.18 13.96
CA ASP A 78 -17.87 -7.38 14.77
C ASP A 78 -16.48 -7.73 15.34
N GLY A 79 -16.46 -8.17 16.59
CA GLY A 79 -15.23 -8.29 17.37
C GLY A 79 -15.49 -8.13 18.87
N TRP A 80 -14.60 -7.41 19.55
CA TRP A 80 -14.56 -7.34 21.01
C TRP A 80 -14.52 -5.91 21.51
N LEU A 81 -15.40 -5.61 22.45
CA LEU A 81 -15.52 -4.32 23.10
C LEU A 81 -15.23 -4.47 24.60
N TYR A 82 -14.32 -3.63 25.08
CA TYR A 82 -13.88 -3.61 26.47
C TYR A 82 -14.29 -2.30 27.13
N VAL A 83 -14.89 -2.40 28.30
CA VAL A 83 -15.29 -1.25 29.09
C VAL A 83 -14.71 -1.36 30.49
N TYR A 84 -13.78 -0.48 30.83
CA TYR A 84 -13.27 -0.36 32.19
C TYR A 84 -14.08 0.70 32.94
N ASP A 85 -14.83 0.26 33.94
CA ASP A 85 -15.55 1.12 34.87
C ASP A 85 -14.58 1.55 35.98
N GLN A 86 -14.17 2.83 35.95
CA GLN A 86 -13.16 3.37 36.84
C GLN A 86 -13.66 3.43 38.29
N ASP A 87 -14.95 3.71 38.51
CA ASP A 87 -15.55 3.81 39.83
C ASP A 87 -15.86 2.43 40.45
N ALA A 88 -16.16 1.44 39.61
CA ALA A 88 -16.35 0.05 40.05
C ALA A 88 -15.07 -0.80 40.03
N GLU A 89 -13.95 -0.24 39.54
CA GLU A 89 -12.65 -0.92 39.35
C GLU A 89 -12.78 -2.26 38.61
N ARG A 90 -13.61 -2.32 37.56
CA ARG A 90 -13.92 -3.56 36.83
C ARG A 90 -13.78 -3.38 35.33
N LEU A 91 -13.18 -4.36 34.68
CA LEU A 91 -13.20 -4.52 33.22
C LEU A 91 -14.37 -5.44 32.81
N ASP A 92 -15.30 -4.92 32.05
CA ASP A 92 -16.34 -5.68 31.38
C ASP A 92 -15.93 -6.00 29.93
N GLU A 93 -16.21 -7.22 29.47
CA GLU A 93 -15.92 -7.71 28.12
C GLU A 93 -17.24 -7.99 27.38
N TYR A 94 -17.33 -7.53 26.13
CA TYR A 94 -18.49 -7.72 25.26
C TYR A 94 -18.04 -8.23 23.90
N GLN A 95 -18.74 -9.23 23.36
CA GLN A 95 -18.64 -9.60 21.96
C GLN A 95 -19.64 -8.78 21.15
N VAL A 96 -19.16 -8.14 20.09
CA VAL A 96 -19.97 -7.38 19.14
C VAL A 96 -20.35 -8.30 17.99
N SER A 97 -21.64 -8.51 17.78
CA SER A 97 -22.16 -9.32 16.67
C SER A 97 -23.36 -8.62 16.03
N GLY A 98 -23.19 -8.13 14.80
CA GLY A 98 -24.15 -7.25 14.16
C GLY A 98 -24.45 -6.03 15.03
N THR A 99 -25.71 -5.82 15.40
CA THR A 99 -26.14 -4.71 16.27
C THR A 99 -26.20 -5.08 17.75
N LYS A 100 -25.77 -6.30 18.11
CA LYS A 100 -25.84 -6.82 19.48
C LYS A 100 -24.49 -6.78 20.18
N LEU A 101 -24.52 -6.42 21.46
CA LEU A 101 -23.42 -6.46 22.41
C LEU A 101 -23.72 -7.57 23.42
N ILE A 102 -22.96 -8.66 23.36
CA ILE A 102 -23.12 -9.86 24.19
C ILE A 102 -22.08 -9.78 25.31
N LYS A 103 -22.50 -9.52 26.55
CA LYS A 103 -21.59 -9.48 27.69
C LYS A 103 -21.01 -10.86 27.96
N LYS A 104 -19.69 -11.00 28.06
CA LYS A 104 -19.05 -12.24 28.49
C LYS A 104 -18.87 -12.28 30.00
N LEU A 105 -19.26 -13.39 30.61
CA LEU A 105 -19.05 -13.67 32.04
C LEU A 105 -17.82 -14.56 32.29
N GLY A 106 -17.28 -15.16 31.23
CA GLY A 106 -16.13 -16.04 31.17
C GLY A 106 -15.95 -16.52 29.73
N ASP A 107 -15.01 -17.44 29.50
CA ASP A 107 -14.71 -17.93 28.14
C ASP A 107 -15.87 -18.71 27.52
N ASP A 108 -16.60 -19.48 28.32
CA ASP A 108 -17.67 -20.37 27.85
C ASP A 108 -19.08 -19.88 28.23
N SER A 109 -19.23 -18.64 28.69
CA SER A 109 -20.51 -18.17 29.23
C SER A 109 -20.89 -16.76 28.82
N ASP A 110 -22.06 -16.66 28.22
CA ASP A 110 -22.71 -15.43 27.82
C ASP A 110 -23.64 -14.91 28.92
N GLY A 111 -23.59 -13.61 29.12
CA GLY A 111 -24.47 -12.87 30.01
C GLY A 111 -25.56 -12.13 29.22
N GLU A 112 -25.83 -10.90 29.63
CA GLU A 112 -26.84 -10.06 29.00
C GLU A 112 -26.44 -9.69 27.56
N THR A 113 -27.41 -9.80 26.66
CA THR A 113 -27.29 -9.31 25.28
C THR A 113 -28.14 -8.06 25.13
N SER A 114 -27.54 -6.98 24.64
CA SER A 114 -28.25 -5.72 24.40
C SER A 114 -27.68 -4.99 23.18
N SER A 115 -28.48 -4.13 22.57
CA SER A 115 -28.10 -3.18 21.51
C SER A 115 -27.32 -1.96 22.02
N ARG A 116 -27.19 -1.79 23.34
CA ARG A 116 -26.45 -0.67 23.96
C ARG A 116 -25.75 -1.08 25.25
N LEU A 117 -24.77 -0.27 25.64
CA LEU A 117 -24.13 -0.35 26.96
C LEU A 117 -24.90 0.51 27.96
N ASN A 118 -25.06 0.03 29.19
CA ASN A 118 -25.70 0.78 30.28
C ASN A 118 -24.78 0.82 31.50
N TYR A 119 -24.38 2.02 31.91
CA TYR A 119 -23.52 2.25 33.07
C TYR A 119 -24.11 3.30 34.01
N PRO A 120 -23.77 3.28 35.31
CA PRO A 120 -24.28 4.27 36.26
C PRO A 120 -23.87 5.69 35.86
N VAL A 121 -24.80 6.63 35.99
CA VAL A 121 -24.67 8.01 35.50
C VAL A 121 -23.47 8.77 36.05
N LYS A 122 -23.03 8.43 37.27
CA LYS A 122 -21.93 9.12 37.96
C LYS A 122 -20.55 8.53 37.67
N HIS A 123 -20.50 7.48 36.84
CA HIS A 123 -19.25 6.76 36.62
C HIS A 123 -18.47 7.34 35.45
N THR A 124 -17.15 7.23 35.52
CA THR A 124 -16.25 7.40 34.37
C THR A 124 -15.90 6.04 33.81
N VAL A 125 -16.10 5.86 32.50
CA VAL A 125 -15.80 4.61 31.82
C VAL A 125 -14.76 4.82 30.71
N TYR A 126 -13.95 3.80 30.47
CA TYR A 126 -12.95 3.78 29.41
C TYR A 126 -13.32 2.69 28.41
N LEU A 127 -13.41 3.02 27.13
CA LEU A 127 -13.85 2.11 26.07
C LEU A 127 -12.74 1.82 25.07
N ALA A 128 -12.55 0.55 24.71
CA ALA A 128 -11.69 0.16 23.60
C ALA A 128 -12.32 -0.94 22.78
N PHE A 129 -12.16 -0.84 21.47
CA PHE A 129 -12.53 -1.88 20.54
C PHE A 129 -11.28 -2.64 20.09
N SER A 130 -11.41 -3.94 19.89
CA SER A 130 -10.38 -4.81 19.33
C SER A 130 -11.06 -5.83 18.43
N HIS A 131 -10.45 -6.10 17.27
CA HIS A 131 -10.97 -7.15 16.39
C HIS A 131 -10.79 -8.53 17.01
N LEU A 132 -9.60 -8.79 17.57
CA LEU A 132 -9.30 -10.02 18.30
C LEU A 132 -9.67 -9.89 19.77
N ARG A 133 -10.02 -11.01 20.39
CA ARG A 133 -10.30 -11.05 21.83
C ARG A 133 -9.01 -10.81 22.60
N TRP A 134 -8.98 -9.83 23.50
CA TRP A 134 -7.83 -9.64 24.37
C TRP A 134 -7.50 -10.90 25.16
N THR A 135 -6.22 -11.26 25.17
CA THR A 135 -5.68 -12.30 26.01
C THR A 135 -5.80 -11.91 27.49
N ALA A 136 -5.65 -12.89 28.38
CA ALA A 136 -5.59 -12.61 29.82
C ALA A 136 -4.49 -11.58 30.17
N ARG A 137 -3.35 -11.60 29.44
CA ARG A 137 -2.25 -10.65 29.63
C ARG A 137 -2.68 -9.22 29.34
N LEU A 138 -3.33 -8.98 28.19
CA LEU A 138 -3.82 -7.65 27.82
C LEU A 138 -4.91 -7.16 28.77
N LYS A 139 -5.84 -8.03 29.18
CA LYS A 139 -6.87 -7.69 30.19
C LYS A 139 -6.24 -7.23 31.50
N THR A 140 -5.28 -7.98 32.03
CA THR A 140 -4.55 -7.62 33.26
C THR A 140 -3.77 -6.32 33.08
N LEU A 141 -3.10 -6.15 31.94
CA LEU A 141 -2.35 -4.93 31.62
C LEU A 141 -3.25 -3.68 31.70
N MET A 142 -4.45 -3.76 31.10
CA MET A 142 -5.42 -2.67 31.16
C MET A 142 -6.01 -2.48 32.55
N GLN A 143 -6.22 -3.53 33.32
CA GLN A 143 -6.73 -3.41 34.70
C GLN A 143 -5.70 -2.75 35.63
N GLU A 144 -4.41 -3.02 35.47
CA GLU A 144 -3.36 -2.56 36.38
C GLU A 144 -2.76 -1.20 35.99
N LYS A 145 -2.61 -0.91 34.69
CA LYS A 145 -1.89 0.28 34.21
C LYS A 145 -2.83 1.39 33.75
N GLY A 146 -3.25 2.24 34.69
CA GLY A 146 -4.12 3.40 34.41
C GLY A 146 -3.58 4.35 33.32
N GLN A 147 -2.26 4.55 33.24
CA GLN A 147 -1.65 5.37 32.18
C GLN A 147 -1.88 4.80 30.77
N LEU A 148 -1.82 3.48 30.61
CA LEU A 148 -2.10 2.84 29.32
C LEU A 148 -3.59 2.93 28.99
N ARG A 149 -4.47 2.77 30.00
CA ARG A 149 -5.91 2.97 29.80
C ARG A 149 -6.21 4.37 29.26
N SER A 150 -5.70 5.42 29.89
CA SER A 150 -5.94 6.80 29.44
C SER A 150 -5.31 7.10 28.07
N ALA A 151 -4.27 6.38 27.67
CA ALA A 151 -3.63 6.57 26.37
C ALA A 151 -4.34 5.80 25.22
N TRP A 152 -4.92 4.64 25.51
CA TRP A 152 -5.39 3.70 24.48
C TRP A 152 -6.91 3.55 24.44
N MET A 153 -7.60 3.81 25.55
CA MET A 153 -9.05 3.71 25.64
C MET A 153 -9.69 5.09 25.59
N ARG A 154 -10.88 5.18 24.98
CA ARG A 154 -11.71 6.38 24.97
C ARG A 154 -12.30 6.61 26.35
N GLU A 155 -11.84 7.66 27.03
CA GLU A 155 -12.45 8.14 28.26
C GLU A 155 -13.83 8.74 27.99
N LEU A 156 -14.79 8.41 28.86
CA LEU A 156 -16.15 8.91 28.81
C LEU A 156 -16.63 9.20 30.23
N ASP A 157 -16.69 10.48 30.57
CA ASP A 157 -17.31 10.96 31.81
C ASP A 157 -18.83 11.08 31.61
N LEU A 158 -19.57 10.14 32.21
CA LEU A 158 -21.03 10.07 32.09
C LEU A 158 -21.73 11.16 32.90
N ASP A 159 -21.09 11.66 33.97
CA ASP A 159 -21.67 12.72 34.80
C ASP A 159 -21.58 14.05 34.05
N TYR A 160 -20.40 14.32 33.46
CA TYR A 160 -20.19 15.46 32.58
C TYR A 160 -21.13 15.41 31.37
N TYR A 161 -21.27 14.26 30.72
CA TYR A 161 -22.21 14.12 29.60
C TYR A 161 -23.63 14.47 30.03
N ARG A 162 -24.10 13.96 31.18
CA ARG A 162 -25.44 14.25 31.68
C ARG A 162 -25.65 15.74 31.92
N GLU A 163 -24.70 16.41 32.56
CA GLU A 163 -24.83 17.82 32.92
C GLU A 163 -24.86 18.73 31.70
N ASN A 164 -24.05 18.41 30.69
CA ASN A 164 -23.85 19.23 29.49
C ASN A 164 -24.67 18.77 28.29
N MET A 165 -25.31 17.59 28.37
CA MET A 165 -25.94 16.89 27.26
C MET A 165 -24.99 16.72 26.05
N GLY A 166 -23.71 16.50 26.34
CA GLY A 166 -22.64 16.39 25.34
C GLY A 166 -21.28 16.10 25.98
N HIS A 167 -20.44 15.40 25.23
CA HIS A 167 -19.03 15.08 25.55
C HIS A 167 -18.26 14.97 24.22
N PRO A 168 -16.95 15.23 24.17
CA PRO A 168 -16.15 14.90 22.98
C PRO A 168 -16.39 13.47 22.50
N HIS A 169 -16.36 13.28 21.17
CA HIS A 169 -16.60 12.05 20.43
C HIS A 169 -18.02 11.48 20.57
N THR A 170 -19.00 12.26 20.99
CA THR A 170 -20.39 11.80 21.16
C THR A 170 -21.39 12.55 20.31
N GLY A 171 -22.49 11.88 19.97
CA GLY A 171 -23.65 12.48 19.31
C GLY A 171 -24.97 11.94 19.88
N SER A 172 -26.07 12.68 19.66
CA SER A 172 -27.38 12.25 20.15
C SER A 172 -27.87 11.02 19.40
N LEU A 173 -28.48 10.06 20.09
CA LEU A 173 -29.06 8.88 19.44
C LEU A 173 -30.18 9.23 18.43
N LYS A 174 -30.79 10.42 18.54
CA LYS A 174 -31.74 10.96 17.56
C LYS A 174 -31.12 11.27 16.20
N GLN A 175 -29.80 11.42 16.16
CA GLN A 175 -29.04 11.76 14.95
C GLN A 175 -28.25 10.55 14.42
N LEU A 176 -28.41 9.36 15.02
CA LEU A 176 -27.61 8.17 14.68
C LEU A 176 -27.63 7.88 13.18
N GLY A 177 -28.82 7.70 12.58
CA GLY A 177 -28.95 7.36 11.16
C GLY A 177 -28.62 8.51 10.19
N LYS A 178 -28.36 9.72 10.71
CA LYS A 178 -27.86 10.86 9.91
C LYS A 178 -26.36 11.07 10.07
N SER A 179 -25.77 10.55 11.14
CA SER A 179 -24.38 10.79 11.51
C SER A 179 -23.48 9.61 11.19
N VAL A 180 -24.05 8.40 11.15
CA VAL A 180 -23.35 7.13 10.92
C VAL A 180 -23.82 6.54 9.61
N ILE A 181 -22.89 6.39 8.67
CA ILE A 181 -23.18 6.27 7.23
C ILE A 181 -23.82 4.94 6.82
N ASP A 182 -23.52 3.88 7.56
CA ASP A 182 -23.99 2.52 7.33
C ASP A 182 -25.20 2.17 8.21
N ILE A 183 -25.76 3.15 8.94
CA ILE A 183 -27.02 3.03 9.69
C ILE A 183 -28.09 3.90 9.02
N GLY A 184 -29.14 3.28 8.49
CA GLY A 184 -30.24 3.99 7.85
C GLY A 184 -31.40 4.31 8.79
N GLU A 185 -32.11 5.41 8.55
CA GLU A 185 -33.30 5.80 9.31
C GLU A 185 -34.50 4.87 9.03
N GLU A 186 -34.77 4.58 7.75
CA GLU A 186 -35.93 3.76 7.33
C GLU A 186 -35.55 2.41 6.72
N SER A 187 -34.38 2.32 6.08
CA SER A 187 -33.87 1.10 5.46
C SER A 187 -32.35 1.02 5.59
N ALA A 188 -31.82 -0.18 5.78
CA ALA A 188 -30.38 -0.42 5.81
C ALA A 188 -29.73 0.06 4.49
N PRO A 189 -28.66 0.86 4.54
CA PRO A 189 -27.90 1.23 3.35
C PRO A 189 -27.34 -0.02 2.68
N ALA A 190 -27.56 -0.15 1.37
CA ALA A 190 -27.11 -1.29 0.58
C ALA A 190 -26.01 -0.86 -0.40
N GLY A 191 -25.03 -1.73 -0.65
CA GLY A 191 -23.92 -1.48 -1.57
C GLY A 191 -22.83 -0.54 -1.05
N LEU A 192 -23.02 0.06 0.14
CA LEU A 192 -21.96 0.83 0.81
C LEU A 192 -20.96 -0.12 1.47
N PHE A 193 -19.67 0.17 1.28
CA PHE A 193 -18.54 -0.50 1.92
C PHE A 193 -18.52 -2.02 1.73
N THR A 194 -19.07 -2.50 0.61
CA THR A 194 -19.03 -3.92 0.20
C THR A 194 -17.62 -4.46 0.13
N SER A 195 -16.63 -3.59 -0.02
CA SER A 195 -15.21 -3.88 -0.10
C SER A 195 -14.39 -3.34 1.09
N THR A 196 -15.02 -2.79 2.14
CA THR A 196 -14.30 -2.15 3.26
C THR A 196 -14.97 -2.39 4.61
N CYS A 197 -14.66 -3.53 5.22
CA CYS A 197 -14.78 -3.81 6.64
C CYS A 197 -13.80 -4.93 6.95
N THR A 198 -12.92 -4.82 7.95
CA THR A 198 -11.95 -5.89 8.25
C THR A 198 -12.58 -7.02 9.08
N PRO A 199 -12.60 -8.27 8.57
CA PRO A 199 -12.19 -9.44 9.33
C PRO A 199 -11.46 -10.52 8.48
N LEU A 200 -10.72 -11.35 9.20
CA LEU A 200 -10.26 -12.66 8.75
C LEU A 200 -11.44 -13.63 8.49
N ASP A 201 -11.30 -14.52 7.52
CA ASP A 201 -11.97 -15.82 7.57
C ASP A 201 -11.56 -16.58 8.84
N GLU A 202 -12.45 -17.39 9.42
CA GLU A 202 -12.07 -18.30 10.50
C GLU A 202 -10.89 -19.16 10.04
N ILE A 203 -9.87 -19.33 10.87
CA ILE A 203 -8.58 -20.03 10.58
C ILE A 203 -8.77 -21.53 10.26
N ASP A 204 -10.00 -22.01 10.05
CA ASP A 204 -10.31 -23.42 9.85
C ASP A 204 -10.61 -23.85 8.40
N ASP A 205 -10.74 -22.94 7.42
CA ASP A 205 -11.12 -23.31 6.03
C ASP A 205 -10.09 -22.92 4.96
N LEU A 206 -8.80 -23.27 5.15
CA LEU A 206 -7.78 -23.24 4.08
C LEU A 206 -7.93 -24.40 3.07
N GLU A 207 -9.14 -24.62 2.55
CA GLU A 207 -9.37 -25.40 1.32
C GLU A 207 -10.43 -24.72 0.45
N THR A 208 -10.06 -23.63 -0.21
CA THR A 208 -10.74 -23.18 -1.44
C THR A 208 -9.72 -23.05 -2.57
N ASP A 209 -9.96 -23.85 -3.61
CA ASP A 209 -9.07 -24.12 -4.75
C ASP A 209 -9.21 -23.06 -5.86
N ASP A 210 -9.64 -21.85 -5.51
CA ASP A 210 -9.92 -20.76 -6.46
C ASP A 210 -8.91 -19.61 -6.27
N GLN A 211 -7.97 -19.49 -7.21
CA GLN A 211 -6.90 -18.49 -7.21
C GLN A 211 -7.39 -17.02 -7.36
N ASP A 212 -8.69 -16.78 -7.56
CA ASP A 212 -9.28 -15.44 -7.70
C ASP A 212 -9.78 -14.84 -6.36
N ASP A 213 -9.99 -15.64 -5.30
CA ASP A 213 -10.57 -15.18 -4.02
C ASP A 213 -9.53 -14.77 -2.96
N GLN A 214 -8.23 -14.73 -3.30
CA GLN A 214 -7.17 -14.27 -2.37
C GLN A 214 -7.12 -12.74 -2.19
N GLN A 215 -8.05 -12.00 -2.79
CA GLN A 215 -8.10 -10.56 -2.72
C GLN A 215 -8.61 -10.12 -1.34
N HIS A 216 -7.67 -9.73 -0.46
CA HIS A 216 -7.93 -9.14 0.84
C HIS A 216 -8.58 -10.07 1.87
N GLN A 217 -7.88 -11.16 2.22
CA GLN A 217 -8.25 -12.15 3.26
C GLN A 217 -8.66 -11.58 4.63
N HIS A 218 -8.39 -10.29 4.89
CA HIS A 218 -8.75 -9.60 6.13
C HIS A 218 -9.94 -8.67 6.00
N VAL A 219 -10.69 -8.72 4.90
CA VAL A 219 -11.85 -7.86 4.62
C VAL A 219 -13.12 -8.71 4.45
N ALA A 220 -14.16 -8.36 5.19
CA ALA A 220 -15.49 -8.96 5.16
C ALA A 220 -16.52 -7.93 5.59
N GLN A 221 -17.57 -7.95 4.82
CA GLN A 221 -18.60 -6.95 4.86
C GLN A 221 -19.44 -7.09 6.13
N LYS A 222 -19.52 -6.00 6.91
CA LYS A 222 -20.59 -5.85 7.90
C LYS A 222 -21.82 -5.25 7.19
N PRO A 223 -22.97 -5.94 7.16
CA PRO A 223 -24.15 -5.41 6.49
C PRO A 223 -24.62 -4.11 7.15
N GLY A 224 -25.14 -3.19 6.32
CA GLY A 224 -25.81 -1.99 6.82
C GLY A 224 -26.96 -2.35 7.76
N SER A 225 -27.26 -1.47 8.71
CA SER A 225 -28.34 -1.68 9.69
C SER A 225 -29.29 -0.50 9.74
N THR A 226 -30.32 -0.61 10.57
CA THR A 226 -31.29 0.46 10.78
C THR A 226 -31.19 1.05 12.18
N VAL A 227 -31.62 2.30 12.33
CA VAL A 227 -31.74 2.95 13.64
C VAL A 227 -32.66 2.15 14.58
N THR A 228 -33.67 1.44 14.04
CA THR A 228 -34.53 0.56 14.82
C THR A 228 -33.79 -0.59 15.48
N ASP A 229 -32.76 -1.16 14.82
CA ASP A 229 -31.98 -2.28 15.35
C ASP A 229 -31.19 -1.89 16.60
N TYR A 230 -30.78 -0.62 16.69
CA TYR A 230 -30.09 -0.04 17.87
C TYR A 230 -31.03 0.51 18.93
N LYS A 231 -32.35 0.47 18.69
CA LYS A 231 -33.39 0.98 19.60
C LYS A 231 -34.27 -0.11 20.20
N VAL A 232 -34.06 -1.38 19.83
CA VAL A 232 -34.92 -2.51 20.23
C VAL A 232 -35.04 -2.63 21.75
N ASP A 233 -33.96 -2.35 22.50
CA ASP A 233 -33.92 -2.51 23.95
C ASP A 233 -34.19 -1.20 24.73
N LEU A 234 -34.81 -0.22 24.08
CA LEU A 234 -35.12 1.07 24.71
C LEU A 234 -36.57 1.13 25.23
N ASP A 235 -36.72 1.23 26.55
CA ASP A 235 -37.99 1.65 27.18
C ASP A 235 -38.48 3.01 26.63
N LYS A 236 -37.55 3.87 26.22
CA LYS A 236 -37.79 5.13 25.52
C LYS A 236 -36.80 5.31 24.36
N PRO A 237 -37.23 5.19 23.10
CA PRO A 237 -36.36 5.01 21.93
C PRO A 237 -35.44 6.20 21.57
N ASN A 238 -35.52 7.32 22.29
CA ASN A 238 -34.75 8.54 22.03
C ASN A 238 -33.98 9.05 23.26
N GLU A 239 -33.84 8.24 24.31
CA GLU A 239 -33.05 8.56 25.50
C GLU A 239 -31.70 7.81 25.43
N GLY A 240 -30.61 8.55 25.17
CA GLY A 240 -29.25 8.00 25.05
C GLY A 240 -28.42 8.75 24.01
N PHE A 241 -27.20 8.26 23.80
CA PHE A 241 -26.23 8.85 22.87
C PHE A 241 -25.41 7.77 22.19
N PHE A 242 -24.63 8.14 21.18
CA PHE A 242 -23.61 7.27 20.61
C PHE A 242 -22.22 7.87 20.86
N VAL A 243 -21.21 7.00 20.96
CA VAL A 243 -19.81 7.37 21.21
C VAL A 243 -18.92 6.77 20.13
N ALA A 244 -18.06 7.58 19.53
CA ALA A 244 -17.11 7.14 18.53
C ALA A 244 -15.81 6.66 19.19
N LEU A 245 -15.43 5.43 18.87
CA LEU A 245 -14.21 4.77 19.30
C LEU A 245 -13.16 4.83 18.19
N ASP A 246 -11.90 4.81 18.61
CA ASP A 246 -10.78 4.63 17.70
C ASP A 246 -10.64 3.15 17.37
N ASP A 247 -10.56 2.85 16.08
CA ASP A 247 -10.30 1.52 15.56
C ASP A 247 -9.03 1.58 14.71
N ARG A 248 -7.89 1.69 15.40
CA ARG A 248 -6.64 2.15 14.80
C ARG A 248 -6.17 1.27 13.63
N LEU A 249 -6.34 -0.05 13.76
CA LEU A 249 -5.95 -0.98 12.71
C LEU A 249 -6.86 -0.83 11.49
N ALA A 250 -8.18 -0.73 11.70
CA ALA A 250 -9.13 -0.54 10.59
C ALA A 250 -9.02 0.85 9.97
N ASP A 251 -8.72 1.90 10.73
CA ASP A 251 -8.50 3.23 10.19
C ASP A 251 -7.33 3.24 9.19
N VAL A 252 -6.25 2.54 9.53
CA VAL A 252 -5.10 2.37 8.64
C VAL A 252 -5.46 1.46 7.46
N THR A 253 -6.27 0.41 7.66
CA THR A 253 -6.78 -0.40 6.55
C THR A 253 -7.69 0.39 5.61
N ASP A 254 -8.52 1.29 6.14
CA ASP A 254 -9.43 2.14 5.37
C ASP A 254 -8.62 3.06 4.43
N LEU A 255 -7.42 3.51 4.84
CA LEU A 255 -6.45 4.23 4.00
C LEU A 255 -5.71 3.32 3.01
N PHE A 256 -5.35 2.11 3.43
CA PHE A 256 -4.63 1.14 2.60
C PHE A 256 -5.48 0.62 1.44
N PHE A 257 -6.77 0.39 1.66
CA PHE A 257 -7.59 -0.34 0.71
C PHE A 257 -7.65 0.36 -0.67
N PRO A 258 -7.97 1.66 -0.78
CA PRO A 258 -7.95 2.35 -2.07
C PRO A 258 -6.55 2.45 -2.69
N LEU A 259 -5.50 2.56 -1.86
CA LEU A 259 -4.12 2.49 -2.35
C LEU A 259 -3.87 1.14 -3.03
N SER A 260 -4.25 0.06 -2.36
CA SER A 260 -4.05 -1.30 -2.87
C SER A 260 -4.83 -1.57 -4.16
N THR A 261 -6.05 -1.03 -4.29
CA THR A 261 -6.84 -1.12 -5.53
C THR A 261 -6.16 -0.41 -6.70
N ASP A 262 -5.67 0.81 -6.49
CA ASP A 262 -4.97 1.55 -7.55
C ASP A 262 -3.64 0.89 -7.92
N VAL A 263 -2.90 0.37 -6.94
CA VAL A 263 -1.65 -0.37 -7.18
C VAL A 263 -1.93 -1.68 -7.93
N GLN A 264 -2.99 -2.41 -7.58
CA GLN A 264 -3.41 -3.60 -8.32
C GLN A 264 -3.81 -3.25 -9.75
N GLN A 265 -4.50 -2.13 -9.96
CA GLN A 265 -4.79 -1.64 -11.30
C GLN A 265 -3.49 -1.37 -12.07
N LEU A 266 -2.52 -0.70 -11.46
CA LEU A 266 -1.21 -0.44 -12.08
C LEU A 266 -0.49 -1.74 -12.45
N VAL A 267 -0.43 -2.71 -11.55
CA VAL A 267 0.19 -4.03 -11.80
C VAL A 267 -0.57 -4.80 -12.89
N GLY A 268 -1.90 -4.75 -12.86
CA GLY A 268 -2.75 -5.37 -13.89
C GLY A 268 -2.55 -4.77 -15.28
N LEU A 269 -2.28 -3.45 -15.36
CA LEU A 269 -1.95 -2.76 -16.60
C LEU A 269 -0.56 -3.12 -17.15
N GLN A 270 0.40 -3.43 -16.27
CA GLN A 270 1.70 -3.98 -16.68
C GLN A 270 1.56 -5.41 -17.24
N GLY A 271 0.56 -6.14 -16.74
CA GLY A 271 0.13 -7.44 -17.27
C GLY A 271 1.18 -8.53 -17.13
N ASP A 272 1.04 -9.58 -17.95
CA ASP A 272 2.00 -10.66 -18.04
C ASP A 272 3.26 -10.27 -18.83
N GLU A 273 4.26 -11.15 -18.83
CA GLU A 273 5.53 -10.95 -19.56
C GLU A 273 5.29 -10.65 -21.05
N ASP A 274 4.25 -11.23 -21.64
CA ASP A 274 3.84 -10.99 -23.03
C ASP A 274 3.31 -9.56 -23.23
N THR A 275 2.50 -9.05 -22.31
CA THR A 275 1.97 -7.67 -22.34
C THR A 275 3.08 -6.67 -22.14
N THR A 276 3.95 -6.90 -21.16
CA THR A 276 5.16 -6.08 -20.93
C THR A 276 6.07 -6.09 -22.16
N HIS A 277 6.31 -7.25 -22.78
CA HIS A 277 7.12 -7.35 -23.99
C HIS A 277 6.47 -6.63 -25.18
N LYS A 278 5.14 -6.75 -25.36
CA LYS A 278 4.41 -5.99 -26.39
C LYS A 278 4.56 -4.49 -26.19
N LEU A 279 4.43 -4.00 -24.95
CA LEU A 279 4.62 -2.59 -24.62
C LEU A 279 6.05 -2.13 -24.92
N GLN A 280 7.06 -2.91 -24.52
CA GLN A 280 8.46 -2.62 -24.85
C GLN A 280 8.70 -2.58 -26.36
N MET A 281 8.15 -3.53 -27.12
CA MET A 281 8.25 -3.54 -28.57
C MET A 281 7.52 -2.35 -29.19
N ALA A 282 6.37 -1.96 -28.65
CA ALA A 282 5.64 -0.78 -29.11
C ALA A 282 6.45 0.50 -28.87
N GLU A 283 7.04 0.67 -27.69
CA GLU A 283 7.89 1.81 -27.34
C GLU A 283 9.17 1.87 -28.18
N ILE A 284 9.83 0.73 -28.42
CA ILE A 284 11.00 0.64 -29.30
C ILE A 284 10.61 0.99 -30.74
N THR A 285 9.47 0.49 -31.23
CA THR A 285 8.98 0.78 -32.57
C THR A 285 8.66 2.27 -32.72
N ARG A 286 8.00 2.86 -31.71
CA ARG A 286 7.76 4.30 -31.61
C ARG A 286 9.08 5.07 -31.61
N ALA A 287 10.07 4.66 -30.81
CA ALA A 287 11.37 5.34 -30.72
C ALA A 287 12.21 5.24 -32.01
N LEU A 288 12.08 4.16 -32.77
CA LEU A 288 12.83 3.95 -34.02
C LEU A 288 12.15 4.57 -35.23
N GLY A 289 10.83 4.55 -35.31
CA GLY A 289 10.08 4.93 -36.51
C GLY A 289 9.35 6.27 -36.44
N ARG A 290 9.12 6.86 -35.26
CA ARG A 290 8.59 8.23 -35.12
C ARG A 290 9.69 9.26 -35.03
N VAL A 291 9.36 10.46 -35.48
CA VAL A 291 10.22 11.64 -35.31
C VAL A 291 10.05 12.18 -33.90
N LYS A 292 11.11 12.10 -33.09
CA LYS A 292 11.10 12.58 -31.69
C LYS A 292 11.89 13.88 -31.54
N LEU A 293 11.32 14.81 -30.77
CA LEU A 293 12.07 15.97 -30.28
C LEU A 293 12.78 15.61 -28.96
N PRO A 294 14.01 16.11 -28.73
CA PRO A 294 14.58 16.12 -27.40
C PRO A 294 13.62 16.79 -26.41
N GLU A 295 13.55 16.27 -25.20
CA GLU A 295 12.58 16.70 -24.17
C GLU A 295 12.63 18.20 -23.88
N GLU A 296 13.83 18.79 -23.98
CA GLU A 296 14.10 20.23 -23.85
C GLU A 296 13.37 21.09 -24.90
N LYS A 297 13.16 20.55 -26.11
CA LYS A 297 12.49 21.22 -27.23
C LYS A 297 10.99 20.94 -27.30
N LEU A 298 10.47 20.04 -26.47
CA LEU A 298 9.03 19.81 -26.37
C LEU A 298 8.34 21.02 -25.72
N PRO A 299 7.15 21.42 -26.21
CA PRO A 299 6.32 22.43 -25.57
C PRO A 299 6.08 22.10 -24.10
N SER A 300 6.22 23.11 -23.24
CA SER A 300 6.17 22.96 -21.79
C SER A 300 4.83 22.41 -21.26
N HIS A 301 3.72 22.69 -21.96
CA HIS A 301 2.38 22.27 -21.55
C HIS A 301 2.07 20.80 -21.90
N ILE A 302 2.76 20.18 -22.87
CA ILE A 302 2.55 18.77 -23.23
C ILE A 302 3.55 17.82 -22.59
N ARG A 303 4.69 18.33 -22.09
CA ARG A 303 5.84 17.52 -21.65
C ARG A 303 5.47 16.43 -20.63
N ASN A 304 4.52 16.72 -19.74
CA ASN A 304 4.11 15.80 -18.67
C ASN A 304 2.90 14.93 -19.02
N ASN A 305 2.42 14.97 -20.27
CA ASN A 305 1.26 14.19 -20.71
C ASN A 305 1.65 13.25 -21.88
N PRO A 306 1.89 11.96 -21.61
CA PRO A 306 2.31 10.99 -22.62
C PRO A 306 1.36 10.88 -23.82
N ILE A 307 0.06 11.08 -23.62
CA ILE A 307 -0.95 11.06 -24.69
C ILE A 307 -0.75 12.26 -25.62
N GLN A 308 -0.58 13.45 -25.05
CA GLN A 308 -0.34 14.66 -25.86
C GLN A 308 1.02 14.64 -26.56
N VAL A 309 2.05 14.04 -25.93
CA VAL A 309 3.35 13.83 -26.59
C VAL A 309 3.21 12.84 -27.75
N LEU A 310 2.44 11.75 -27.59
CA LEU A 310 2.18 10.80 -28.67
C LEU A 310 1.42 11.46 -29.84
N GLU A 311 0.40 12.27 -29.55
CA GLU A 311 -0.30 13.05 -30.57
C GLU A 311 0.64 14.01 -31.30
N PHE A 312 1.48 14.73 -30.56
CA PHE A 312 2.47 15.64 -31.13
C PHE A 312 3.45 14.91 -32.07
N GLU A 313 3.98 13.76 -31.64
CA GLU A 313 4.89 12.95 -32.45
C GLU A 313 4.21 12.40 -33.71
N ARG A 314 2.92 12.07 -33.63
CA ARG A 314 2.11 11.67 -34.78
C ARG A 314 1.98 12.80 -35.79
N ASP A 315 1.54 13.98 -35.32
CA ASP A 315 1.33 15.16 -36.16
C ASP A 315 2.66 15.62 -36.80
N LEU A 316 3.77 15.55 -36.06
CA LEU A 316 5.12 15.87 -36.54
C LEU A 316 5.59 14.88 -37.61
N SER A 317 5.37 13.58 -37.39
CA SER A 317 5.75 12.54 -38.34
C SER A 317 4.94 12.64 -39.64
N GLU A 318 3.66 13.02 -39.57
CA GLU A 318 2.82 13.24 -40.75
C GLU A 318 3.32 14.42 -41.59
N TYR A 319 3.63 15.55 -40.96
CA TYR A 319 4.24 16.70 -41.63
C TYR A 319 5.54 16.31 -42.35
N VAL A 320 6.45 15.62 -41.67
CA VAL A 320 7.74 15.20 -42.26
C VAL A 320 7.52 14.25 -43.44
N ALA A 321 6.59 13.30 -43.33
CA ALA A 321 6.29 12.35 -44.40
C ALA A 321 5.71 13.05 -45.65
N LEU A 322 4.80 14.02 -45.47
CA LEU A 322 4.25 14.82 -46.57
C LEU A 322 5.35 15.64 -47.27
N GLN A 323 6.25 16.26 -46.50
CA GLN A 323 7.36 17.04 -47.03
C GLN A 323 8.36 16.15 -47.80
N GLN A 324 8.70 14.96 -47.29
CA GLN A 324 9.57 14.02 -47.99
C GLN A 324 8.98 13.56 -49.32
N ARG A 325 7.68 13.22 -49.35
CA ARG A 325 6.98 12.85 -50.59
C ARG A 325 6.98 14.00 -51.59
N SER A 326 6.74 15.23 -51.12
CA SER A 326 6.85 16.44 -51.96
C SER A 326 8.24 16.55 -52.58
N ASN A 327 9.32 16.42 -51.79
CA ASN A 327 10.70 16.54 -52.27
C ASN A 327 11.08 15.42 -53.26
N GLN A 328 10.57 14.20 -53.07
CA GLN A 328 10.79 13.07 -54.00
C GLN A 328 10.12 13.32 -55.36
N VAL A 329 8.86 13.79 -55.35
CA VAL A 329 8.13 14.15 -56.57
C VAL A 329 8.80 15.33 -57.28
N GLU A 330 9.31 16.31 -56.53
CA GLU A 330 10.06 17.45 -57.08
C GLU A 330 11.38 17.03 -57.73
N GLY A 331 12.14 16.12 -57.10
CA GLY A 331 13.38 15.58 -57.66
C GLY A 331 13.17 14.74 -58.93
N THR A 332 12.05 14.03 -59.03
CA THR A 332 11.70 13.22 -60.22
C THR A 332 11.16 14.08 -61.36
N THR A 333 10.33 15.09 -61.07
CA THR A 333 9.87 16.08 -62.07
C THR A 333 11.02 16.96 -62.56
N SER A 334 11.95 17.34 -61.70
CA SER A 334 13.13 18.12 -62.12
C SER A 334 14.08 17.31 -63.03
N ASN A 335 14.15 16.00 -62.84
CA ASN A 335 14.94 15.10 -63.68
C ASN A 335 14.26 14.72 -65.01
N SER A 336 12.92 14.78 -65.12
CA SER A 336 12.21 14.52 -66.39
C SER A 336 12.30 15.67 -67.40
N VAL A 337 12.62 16.88 -66.93
CA VAL A 337 12.72 18.11 -67.74
C VAL A 337 14.01 18.19 -68.58
N TYR A 338 14.88 17.16 -68.55
CA TYR A 338 16.07 17.06 -69.40
C TYR A 338 15.82 16.47 -70.80
N TYR A 339 14.65 16.72 -71.39
CA TYR A 339 14.40 16.52 -72.82
C TYR A 339 13.92 17.83 -73.46
N ASN A 340 14.39 18.06 -74.69
CA ASN A 340 14.35 19.32 -75.44
C ASN A 340 13.02 20.09 -75.35
N THR A 341 13.12 21.42 -75.36
CA THR A 341 12.04 22.42 -75.21
C THR A 341 10.92 22.41 -76.26
N ASP A 342 10.81 21.38 -77.09
CA ASP A 342 9.81 21.25 -78.17
C ASP A 342 8.86 20.03 -78.01
N ASP A 343 9.01 19.20 -76.97
CA ASP A 343 8.09 18.08 -76.71
C ASP A 343 6.82 18.52 -75.96
N PRO A 344 5.62 18.02 -76.35
CA PRO A 344 4.38 18.37 -75.69
C PRO A 344 4.34 17.82 -74.26
N ILE A 345 3.99 18.68 -73.29
CA ILE A 345 3.73 18.32 -71.90
C ILE A 345 2.85 17.06 -71.88
N THR A 346 3.38 15.98 -71.35
CA THR A 346 2.64 14.71 -71.30
C THR A 346 1.55 14.80 -70.23
N ALA A 347 0.52 13.95 -70.31
CA ALA A 347 -0.48 13.85 -69.25
C ALA A 347 0.15 13.46 -67.90
N GLU A 348 1.28 12.74 -67.93
CA GLU A 348 2.06 12.34 -66.75
C GLU A 348 2.76 13.54 -66.09
N ASP A 349 3.36 14.46 -66.85
CA ASP A 349 3.98 15.68 -66.31
C ASP A 349 2.95 16.60 -65.63
N LYS A 350 1.75 16.66 -66.19
CA LYS A 350 0.65 17.45 -65.64
C LYS A 350 0.13 16.86 -64.31
N LEU A 351 -0.03 15.53 -64.27
CA LEU A 351 -0.42 14.80 -63.06
C LEU A 351 0.65 14.89 -61.95
N ALA A 352 1.94 14.81 -62.31
CA ALA A 352 3.03 14.94 -61.36
C ALA A 352 3.09 16.33 -60.73
N LYS A 353 2.85 17.38 -61.52
CA LYS A 353 2.76 18.77 -61.03
C LYS A 353 1.55 18.99 -60.11
N GLU A 354 0.37 18.49 -60.49
CA GLU A 354 -0.82 18.55 -59.64
C GLU A 354 -0.62 17.79 -58.31
N THR A 355 0.10 16.66 -58.35
CA THR A 355 0.47 15.88 -57.15
C THR A 355 1.46 16.64 -56.26
N LEU A 356 2.47 17.30 -56.85
CA LEU A 356 3.43 18.13 -56.13
C LEU A 356 2.74 19.32 -55.44
N ASP A 357 1.88 20.04 -56.16
CA ASP A 357 1.14 21.18 -55.62
C ASP A 357 0.26 20.74 -54.43
N PHE A 358 -0.45 19.61 -54.56
CA PHE A 358 -1.27 19.04 -53.48
C PHE A 358 -0.43 18.64 -52.25
N LEU A 359 0.68 17.94 -52.44
CA LEU A 359 1.55 17.50 -51.34
C LEU A 359 2.21 18.68 -50.62
N SER A 360 2.68 19.68 -51.38
CA SER A 360 3.29 20.90 -50.84
C SER A 360 2.28 21.72 -50.03
N GLU A 361 1.05 21.88 -50.55
CA GLU A 361 -0.01 22.59 -49.83
C GLU A 361 -0.47 21.83 -48.58
N SER A 362 -0.57 20.50 -48.67
CA SER A 362 -0.88 19.63 -47.52
C SER A 362 0.19 19.69 -46.43
N ALA A 363 1.48 19.65 -46.81
CA ALA A 363 2.59 19.79 -45.87
C ALA A 363 2.58 21.17 -45.18
N LYS A 364 2.30 22.24 -45.93
CA LYS A 364 2.17 23.60 -45.38
C LYS A 364 1.01 23.72 -44.40
N ASN A 365 -0.14 23.12 -44.71
CA ASN A 365 -1.30 23.12 -43.82
C ASN A 365 -1.04 22.30 -42.55
N ALA A 366 -0.43 21.12 -42.68
CA ALA A 366 -0.04 20.28 -41.55
C ALA A 366 0.95 21.01 -40.63
N LYS A 367 1.95 21.71 -41.19
CA LYS A 367 2.86 22.56 -40.43
C LYS A 367 2.11 23.64 -39.64
N LEU A 368 1.25 24.41 -40.31
CA LEU A 368 0.50 25.48 -39.65
C LEU A 368 -0.40 24.95 -38.52
N GLN A 369 -1.06 23.80 -38.73
CA GLN A 369 -1.88 23.17 -37.69
C GLN A 369 -1.05 22.72 -36.49
N LEU A 370 0.15 22.16 -36.72
CA LEU A 370 1.05 21.75 -35.65
C LEU A 370 1.58 22.96 -34.87
N GLU A 371 2.00 24.02 -35.58
CA GLU A 371 2.49 25.26 -34.95
C GLU A 371 1.37 25.97 -34.15
N ASP A 372 0.12 25.96 -34.65
CA ASP A 372 -1.05 26.54 -33.97
C ASP A 372 -1.51 25.69 -32.76
N LYS A 373 -1.55 24.36 -32.90
CA LYS A 373 -2.02 23.43 -31.85
C LYS A 373 -1.07 23.39 -30.65
N TYR A 374 0.24 23.50 -30.87
CA TYR A 374 1.25 23.29 -29.82
C TYR A 374 2.15 24.50 -29.54
N ASP A 375 1.88 25.66 -30.16
CA ASP A 375 2.64 26.92 -30.00
C ASP A 375 4.17 26.72 -30.10
N THR A 376 4.60 25.98 -31.14
CA THR A 376 6.01 25.64 -31.36
C THR A 376 6.43 25.98 -32.79
N GLN A 377 7.70 26.34 -32.99
CA GLN A 377 8.25 26.54 -34.35
C GLN A 377 9.01 25.31 -34.82
N VAL A 378 8.59 24.74 -35.94
CA VAL A 378 9.26 23.57 -36.53
C VAL A 378 10.36 24.03 -37.49
N ASP A 379 11.61 23.80 -37.08
CA ASP A 379 12.81 24.09 -37.86
C ASP A 379 13.02 23.08 -39.00
N GLU A 380 13.55 23.52 -40.15
CA GLU A 380 13.88 22.65 -41.28
C GLU A 380 15.01 21.66 -40.95
N SER A 381 15.88 21.98 -39.99
CA SER A 381 16.96 21.07 -39.56
C SER A 381 16.43 19.75 -38.97
N LEU A 382 15.24 19.78 -38.39
CA LEU A 382 14.57 18.59 -37.85
C LEU A 382 14.16 17.61 -38.96
N ILE A 383 13.93 18.11 -40.17
CA ILE A 383 13.51 17.30 -41.33
C ILE A 383 14.67 16.41 -41.80
N GLU A 384 15.91 16.91 -41.80
CA GLU A 384 17.09 16.13 -42.12
C GLU A 384 17.37 15.03 -41.09
N GLU A 385 17.20 15.34 -39.79
CA GLU A 385 17.41 14.37 -38.70
C GLU A 385 16.32 13.30 -38.69
N ALA A 386 15.06 13.71 -38.86
CA ALA A 386 13.88 12.87 -39.02
C ALA A 386 13.95 11.94 -40.23
N SER A 387 14.53 12.40 -41.34
CA SER A 387 14.69 11.59 -42.56
C SER A 387 15.63 10.39 -42.42
N ARG A 388 16.46 10.35 -41.38
CA ARG A 388 17.25 9.16 -41.03
C ARG A 388 16.46 8.14 -40.21
N GLN A 389 15.43 8.58 -39.50
CA GLN A 389 14.55 7.74 -38.67
C GLN A 389 13.39 7.14 -39.48
N SER A 390 12.98 7.79 -40.58
CA SER A 390 11.81 7.36 -41.38
C SER A 390 12.03 6.16 -42.32
N ILE A 391 13.16 5.44 -42.21
CA ILE A 391 13.47 4.29 -43.07
C ILE A 391 12.51 3.11 -42.80
N PHE A 392 11.94 3.04 -41.60
CA PHE A 392 11.04 1.96 -41.17
C PHE A 392 9.56 2.35 -41.19
N THR A 393 9.22 3.56 -41.67
CA THR A 393 7.85 4.09 -41.56
C THR A 393 6.82 3.30 -42.36
N ASP A 394 7.21 2.63 -43.44
CA ASP A 394 6.30 1.83 -44.26
C ASP A 394 6.11 0.38 -43.76
N GLU A 395 6.90 -0.07 -42.77
CA GLU A 395 6.86 -1.45 -42.25
C GLU A 395 5.99 -1.60 -40.99
N VAL A 396 5.48 -0.50 -40.44
CA VAL A 396 4.76 -0.45 -39.15
C VAL A 396 3.28 -0.14 -39.37
N ASP A 397 2.42 -0.89 -38.69
CA ASP A 397 1.00 -0.55 -38.56
C ASP A 397 0.81 0.54 -37.49
N TRP A 398 0.90 1.80 -37.94
CA TRP A 398 0.83 2.97 -37.06
C TRP A 398 -0.51 3.14 -36.37
N GLU A 399 -1.61 2.78 -37.03
CA GLU A 399 -2.96 2.88 -36.45
C GLU A 399 -3.09 1.93 -35.26
N ALA A 400 -2.69 0.67 -35.43
CA ALA A 400 -2.71 -0.31 -34.36
C ALA A 400 -1.75 0.06 -33.20
N LEU A 401 -0.55 0.57 -33.51
CA LEU A 401 0.43 0.99 -32.52
C LEU A 401 -0.08 2.18 -31.69
N ASP A 402 -0.58 3.23 -32.36
CA ASP A 402 -1.07 4.44 -31.71
C ASP A 402 -2.29 4.13 -30.83
N GLN A 403 -3.22 3.30 -31.33
CA GLN A 403 -4.38 2.87 -30.56
C GLN A 403 -3.95 2.11 -29.30
N PHE A 404 -3.03 1.15 -29.42
CA PHE A 404 -2.51 0.38 -28.29
C PHE A 404 -1.84 1.27 -27.23
N LEU A 405 -0.95 2.17 -27.64
CA LEU A 405 -0.25 3.07 -26.72
C LEU A 405 -1.20 4.11 -26.11
N SER A 406 -2.13 4.66 -26.89
CA SER A 406 -3.13 5.61 -26.40
C SER A 406 -4.06 4.97 -25.37
N ASP A 407 -4.54 3.74 -25.62
CA ASP A 407 -5.37 3.01 -24.67
C ASP A 407 -4.62 2.76 -23.37
N HIS A 408 -3.35 2.33 -23.45
CA HIS A 408 -2.51 2.09 -22.28
C HIS A 408 -2.25 3.37 -21.47
N TYR A 409 -1.86 4.48 -22.12
CA TYR A 409 -1.63 5.75 -21.42
C TYR A 409 -2.90 6.33 -20.83
N SER A 410 -4.05 6.15 -21.49
CA SER A 410 -5.35 6.60 -20.96
C SER A 410 -5.72 5.85 -19.68
N GLN A 411 -5.38 4.56 -19.60
CA GLN A 411 -5.58 3.76 -18.39
C GLN A 411 -4.65 4.16 -17.24
N LEU A 412 -3.42 4.61 -17.54
CA LEU A 412 -2.46 5.12 -16.55
C LEU A 412 -2.75 6.57 -16.13
N GLN A 413 -3.53 7.33 -16.89
CA GLN A 413 -3.71 8.76 -16.68
C GLN A 413 -4.28 9.05 -15.28
N GLY A 414 -3.52 9.85 -14.51
CA GLY A 414 -3.85 10.22 -13.13
C GLY A 414 -3.75 9.08 -12.11
N LEU A 415 -3.42 7.85 -12.52
CA LEU A 415 -3.27 6.72 -11.61
C LEU A 415 -2.07 6.92 -10.69
N ASP A 416 -0.92 7.35 -11.24
CA ASP A 416 0.29 7.62 -10.44
C ASP A 416 0.06 8.72 -9.39
N GLU A 417 -0.68 9.78 -9.74
CA GLU A 417 -1.01 10.88 -8.81
C GLU A 417 -1.95 10.39 -7.69
N ARG A 418 -2.93 9.55 -8.01
CA ARG A 418 -3.81 8.92 -7.01
C ARG A 418 -3.03 7.96 -6.10
N ILE A 419 -2.14 7.14 -6.66
CA ILE A 419 -1.26 6.26 -5.88
C ILE A 419 -0.40 7.10 -4.94
N ALA A 420 0.24 8.17 -5.42
CA ALA A 420 1.11 9.02 -4.61
C ALA A 420 0.36 9.68 -3.44
N THR A 421 -0.83 10.24 -3.68
CA THR A 421 -1.65 10.88 -2.63
C THR A 421 -2.14 9.87 -1.60
N ARG A 422 -2.66 8.71 -2.04
CA ARG A 422 -3.12 7.63 -1.14
C ARG A 422 -1.96 6.99 -0.37
N TYR A 423 -0.80 6.88 -0.99
CA TYR A 423 0.44 6.40 -0.37
C TYR A 423 0.86 7.32 0.78
N GLN A 424 0.83 8.64 0.57
CA GLN A 424 1.18 9.61 1.60
C GLN A 424 0.28 9.48 2.84
N ASP A 425 -1.04 9.42 2.65
CA ASP A 425 -1.99 9.26 3.76
C ASP A 425 -1.81 7.92 4.49
N PHE A 426 -1.63 6.83 3.75
CA PHE A 426 -1.37 5.50 4.34
C PHE A 426 -0.08 5.48 5.15
N MET A 427 1.03 5.99 4.60
CA MET A 427 2.32 6.01 5.29
C MET A 427 2.29 6.91 6.53
N TYR A 428 1.60 8.06 6.46
CA TYR A 428 1.35 8.89 7.64
C TYR A 428 0.60 8.11 8.72
N GLY A 429 -0.45 7.37 8.36
CA GLY A 429 -1.16 6.48 9.28
C GLY A 429 -0.26 5.45 9.95
N ILE A 430 0.66 4.83 9.20
CA ILE A 430 1.66 3.89 9.73
C ILE A 430 2.64 4.55 10.71
N GLU A 431 3.10 5.76 10.41
CA GLU A 431 4.04 6.48 11.27
C GLU A 431 3.39 6.93 12.59
N GLN A 432 2.09 7.24 12.57
CA GLN A 432 1.34 7.59 13.79
C GLN A 432 1.00 6.35 14.64
N LEU A 433 1.04 5.13 14.08
CA LEU A 433 0.93 3.91 14.88
C LEU A 433 2.16 3.78 15.78
N SER A 434 1.93 3.63 17.08
CA SER A 434 2.98 3.32 18.05
C SER A 434 3.67 1.99 17.71
N THR A 435 4.89 1.81 18.20
CA THR A 435 5.64 0.54 18.13
C THR A 435 5.06 -0.57 19.01
N ASP A 436 4.08 -0.28 19.87
CA ASP A 436 3.48 -1.25 20.79
C ASP A 436 2.20 -1.86 20.17
N PRO A 437 2.17 -3.17 19.83
CA PRO A 437 1.02 -3.82 19.22
C PRO A 437 -0.20 -3.90 20.16
N ALA A 438 -0.02 -3.74 21.47
CA ALA A 438 -1.14 -3.75 22.39
C ALA A 438 -2.08 -2.54 22.19
N ILE A 439 -1.61 -1.46 21.56
CA ILE A 439 -2.43 -0.30 21.20
C ILE A 439 -3.50 -0.62 20.14
N VAL A 440 -3.27 -1.66 19.34
CA VAL A 440 -4.23 -2.17 18.34
C VAL A 440 -4.94 -3.43 18.83
N GLY A 441 -4.82 -3.75 20.12
CA GLY A 441 -5.45 -4.93 20.74
C GLY A 441 -4.77 -6.26 20.43
N VAL A 442 -3.54 -6.24 19.90
CA VAL A 442 -2.77 -7.43 19.54
C VAL A 442 -1.76 -7.77 20.64
N ASP A 443 -1.64 -9.06 20.98
CA ASP A 443 -0.70 -9.55 21.98
C ASP A 443 0.48 -10.22 21.26
N ASN A 444 1.67 -9.62 21.37
CA ASN A 444 2.90 -10.16 20.79
C ASN A 444 3.47 -11.42 21.50
N GLN A 445 2.81 -11.93 22.52
CA GLN A 445 3.11 -13.19 23.21
C GLN A 445 2.07 -14.28 22.91
N ASP A 446 1.09 -13.99 22.07
CA ASP A 446 0.07 -14.93 21.65
C ASP A 446 0.22 -15.27 20.15
N THR A 447 0.14 -16.55 19.83
CA THR A 447 0.42 -17.06 18.48
C THR A 447 -0.63 -16.58 17.48
N ASP A 448 -1.91 -16.65 17.82
CA ASP A 448 -3.01 -16.33 16.90
C ASP A 448 -3.04 -14.82 16.60
N HIS A 449 -2.79 -14.02 17.64
CA HIS A 449 -2.64 -12.57 17.51
C HIS A 449 -1.48 -12.18 16.58
N LEU A 450 -0.32 -12.87 16.68
CA LEU A 450 0.82 -12.65 15.79
C LEU A 450 0.53 -13.09 14.35
N VAL A 451 -0.13 -14.24 14.15
CA VAL A 451 -0.52 -14.74 12.82
C VAL A 451 -1.38 -13.70 12.09
N TYR A 452 -2.39 -13.15 12.78
CA TYR A 452 -3.24 -12.10 12.23
C TYR A 452 -2.45 -10.87 11.81
N LEU A 453 -1.64 -10.32 12.72
CA LEU A 453 -0.92 -9.08 12.45
C LEU A 453 0.17 -9.26 11.37
N LEU A 454 0.85 -10.41 11.33
CA LEU A 454 1.79 -10.76 10.26
C LEU A 454 1.10 -10.81 8.90
N SER A 455 -0.08 -11.44 8.83
CA SER A 455 -0.83 -11.55 7.58
C SER A 455 -1.30 -10.19 7.06
N LEU A 456 -1.79 -9.33 7.95
CA LEU A 456 -2.20 -7.98 7.58
C LEU A 456 -1.01 -7.12 7.11
N VAL A 457 0.09 -7.14 7.86
CA VAL A 457 1.29 -6.34 7.54
C VAL A 457 1.97 -6.85 6.27
N SER A 458 1.94 -8.15 6.00
CA SER A 458 2.41 -8.72 4.73
C SER A 458 1.68 -8.10 3.54
N GLN A 459 0.34 -8.00 3.61
CA GLN A 459 -0.46 -7.36 2.55
C GLN A 459 -0.10 -5.87 2.38
N TYR A 460 0.07 -5.16 3.50
CA TYR A 460 0.51 -3.76 3.47
C TYR A 460 1.86 -3.60 2.77
N LEU A 461 2.84 -4.43 3.11
CA LEU A 461 4.18 -4.37 2.54
C LEU A 461 4.18 -4.65 1.03
N VAL A 462 3.38 -5.60 0.55
CA VAL A 462 3.21 -5.86 -0.88
C VAL A 462 2.71 -4.59 -1.58
N GLY A 463 1.60 -4.00 -1.11
CA GLY A 463 1.04 -2.79 -1.72
C GLY A 463 2.00 -1.61 -1.71
N VAL A 464 2.66 -1.35 -0.57
CA VAL A 464 3.62 -0.25 -0.40
C VAL A 464 4.86 -0.42 -1.30
N LYS A 465 5.38 -1.64 -1.44
CA LYS A 465 6.56 -1.89 -2.28
C LYS A 465 6.24 -1.74 -3.78
N HIS A 466 5.01 -2.05 -4.20
CA HIS A 466 4.56 -1.84 -5.57
C HIS A 466 4.12 -0.41 -5.88
N ALA A 467 3.70 0.37 -4.87
CA ALA A 467 3.33 1.77 -5.03
C ALA A 467 4.53 2.68 -5.36
N VAL A 468 5.74 2.29 -4.94
CA VAL A 468 6.96 3.08 -5.12
C VAL A 468 7.60 2.76 -6.48
N ASN A 469 7.77 3.78 -7.31
CA ASN A 469 8.30 3.65 -8.67
C ASN A 469 9.60 4.44 -8.94
N ASN A 470 10.12 5.17 -7.94
CA ASN A 470 11.30 6.03 -8.10
C ASN A 470 12.29 5.88 -6.93
N GLU A 471 13.54 6.26 -7.19
CA GLU A 471 14.65 6.06 -6.25
C GLU A 471 14.50 6.90 -4.96
N GLU A 472 13.93 8.10 -5.06
CA GLU A 472 13.71 8.99 -3.90
C GLU A 472 12.67 8.40 -2.93
N ALA A 473 11.53 7.95 -3.45
CA ALA A 473 10.49 7.29 -2.68
C ALA A 473 10.95 5.93 -2.14
N HIS A 474 11.81 5.20 -2.84
CA HIS A 474 12.45 4.00 -2.29
C HIS A 474 13.37 4.34 -1.10
N ALA A 475 14.14 5.42 -1.19
CA ALA A 475 14.98 5.88 -0.09
C ALA A 475 14.15 6.35 1.11
N GLU A 476 13.01 6.99 0.90
CA GLU A 476 12.08 7.36 1.96
C GLU A 476 11.44 6.13 2.63
N LEU A 477 10.93 5.18 1.84
CA LEU A 477 10.40 3.93 2.36
C LEU A 477 11.45 3.16 3.19
N ASN A 478 12.71 3.14 2.75
CA ASN A 478 13.79 2.49 3.49
C ASN A 478 14.05 3.14 4.86
N LYS A 479 13.79 4.45 5.02
CA LYS A 479 13.87 5.11 6.33
C LYS A 479 12.71 4.69 7.24
N VAL A 480 11.50 4.56 6.69
CA VAL A 480 10.35 4.09 7.47
C VAL A 480 10.52 2.63 7.90
N LEU A 481 11.11 1.80 7.03
CA LEU A 481 11.39 0.38 7.31
C LEU A 481 12.75 0.14 7.99
N ASP A 482 13.41 1.21 8.47
CA ASP A 482 14.73 1.12 9.08
C ASP A 482 14.70 0.23 10.32
N PHE A 483 15.57 -0.77 10.32
CA PHE A 483 15.71 -1.73 11.40
C PHE A 483 16.79 -1.34 12.41
N ASP A 484 17.65 -0.36 12.10
CA ASP A 484 18.58 0.20 13.09
C ASP A 484 17.85 1.10 14.09
N GLN A 485 16.76 1.75 13.65
CA GLN A 485 15.93 2.62 14.47
C GLN A 485 14.43 2.37 14.21
N PRO A 486 13.89 1.20 14.60
CA PRO A 486 12.52 0.87 14.31
C PRO A 486 11.55 1.82 15.02
N ALA A 487 10.80 2.57 14.22
CA ALA A 487 9.88 3.60 14.68
C ALA A 487 8.38 3.21 14.56
N ASN A 488 8.08 2.13 13.83
CA ASN A 488 6.71 1.67 13.58
C ASN A 488 6.61 0.13 13.58
N LEU A 489 5.39 -0.39 13.50
CA LEU A 489 5.11 -1.83 13.50
C LEU A 489 5.61 -2.55 12.24
N LEU A 490 5.66 -1.90 11.07
CA LEU A 490 6.15 -2.53 9.84
C LEU A 490 7.64 -2.87 9.96
N ALA A 491 8.45 -1.94 10.49
CA ALA A 491 9.87 -2.19 10.76
C ALA A 491 10.09 -3.32 11.77
N LEU A 492 9.17 -3.49 12.75
CA LEU A 492 9.24 -4.53 13.78
C LEU A 492 8.60 -5.87 13.36
N ALA A 493 8.05 -5.99 12.15
CA ALA A 493 7.30 -7.18 11.75
C ALA A 493 8.17 -8.45 11.75
N SER A 494 9.44 -8.34 11.34
CA SER A 494 10.38 -9.46 11.32
C SER A 494 10.62 -10.05 12.73
N VAL A 495 10.60 -9.22 13.78
CA VAL A 495 10.83 -9.62 15.18
C VAL A 495 9.54 -9.86 15.98
N GLY A 496 8.41 -10.09 15.30
CA GLY A 496 7.12 -10.34 15.95
C GLY A 496 6.55 -9.11 16.64
N PHE A 497 6.72 -7.92 16.04
CA PHE A 497 6.13 -6.66 16.50
C PHE A 497 6.56 -6.25 17.92
N SER A 498 7.76 -6.66 18.34
CA SER A 498 8.24 -6.43 19.69
C SER A 498 9.53 -5.60 19.67
N LYS A 499 9.44 -4.37 20.18
CA LYS A 499 10.61 -3.51 20.37
C LYS A 499 11.58 -4.11 21.40
N ASP A 500 11.07 -4.79 22.42
CA ASP A 500 11.89 -5.49 23.41
C ASP A 500 12.66 -6.67 22.79
N ASN A 501 12.05 -7.39 21.84
CA ASN A 501 12.74 -8.45 21.09
C ASN A 501 13.86 -7.86 20.23
N TRP A 502 13.56 -6.77 19.53
CA TRP A 502 14.58 -6.05 18.74
C TRP A 502 15.74 -5.57 19.62
N GLN A 503 15.44 -4.96 20.78
CA GLN A 503 16.46 -4.52 21.73
C GLN A 503 17.31 -5.69 22.23
N ALA A 504 16.69 -6.81 22.61
CA ALA A 504 17.41 -8.00 23.06
C ALA A 504 18.37 -8.56 21.99
N LEU A 505 17.94 -8.57 20.71
CA LEU A 505 18.82 -8.95 19.60
C LEU A 505 19.95 -7.95 19.39
N ASN A 506 19.64 -6.66 19.45
CA ASN A 506 20.62 -5.61 19.25
C ASN A 506 21.67 -5.58 20.38
N ASP A 507 21.26 -5.77 21.63
CA ASP A 507 22.16 -5.86 22.78
C ASP A 507 23.09 -7.08 22.65
N GLU A 508 22.59 -8.22 22.17
CA GLU A 508 23.42 -9.39 21.89
C GLU A 508 24.42 -9.12 20.76
N VAL A 509 23.99 -8.46 19.68
CA VAL A 509 24.88 -8.06 18.57
C VAL A 509 25.91 -7.00 18.99
N GLN A 510 25.61 -6.14 19.95
CA GLN A 510 26.60 -5.23 20.53
C GLN A 510 27.59 -5.96 21.44
N ASN A 511 27.13 -6.95 22.21
CA ASN A 511 28.04 -7.82 22.98
C ASN A 511 28.99 -8.58 22.05
N ILE A 512 28.47 -9.07 20.92
CA ILE A 512 29.25 -9.64 19.82
C ILE A 512 30.28 -8.62 19.38
N GLU A 513 29.87 -7.43 18.92
CA GLU A 513 30.75 -6.37 18.43
C GLU A 513 31.95 -6.15 19.36
N HIS A 514 31.73 -6.06 20.67
CA HIS A 514 32.77 -5.93 21.68
C HIS A 514 33.85 -7.03 21.65
N HIS A 515 33.49 -8.27 21.30
CA HIS A 515 34.44 -9.37 21.08
C HIS A 515 35.20 -9.25 19.76
N PHE A 516 34.67 -8.53 18.78
CA PHE A 516 35.24 -8.34 17.44
C PHE A 516 35.94 -6.98 17.25
N LEU A 517 35.98 -6.11 18.27
CA LEU A 517 36.63 -4.78 18.26
C LEU A 517 38.15 -4.78 17.99
N ALA A 518 38.79 -5.92 17.73
CA ALA A 518 40.17 -5.99 17.26
C ALA A 518 40.30 -5.94 15.72
N ILE A 519 39.20 -5.72 15.01
CA ILE A 519 39.06 -5.81 13.55
C ILE A 519 38.80 -4.40 13.00
N ASP A 520 39.87 -3.61 12.93
CA ASP A 520 39.82 -2.16 12.69
C ASP A 520 39.84 -1.77 11.19
N SER A 521 39.85 -2.74 10.26
CA SER A 521 39.99 -2.46 8.83
C SER A 521 39.18 -3.38 7.90
N SER A 522 38.86 -2.88 6.70
CA SER A 522 38.21 -3.67 5.63
C SER A 522 39.09 -4.82 5.10
N ALA A 523 40.38 -4.86 5.46
CA ALA A 523 41.29 -5.95 5.12
C ALA A 523 41.18 -7.14 6.09
N ASP A 524 40.48 -6.98 7.21
CA ASP A 524 40.34 -7.99 8.28
C ASP A 524 39.05 -8.83 8.18
N MET A 525 38.40 -8.86 7.01
CA MET A 525 37.23 -9.73 6.80
C MET A 525 37.54 -11.20 7.09
N SER A 526 38.72 -11.68 6.74
CA SER A 526 39.17 -13.05 7.08
C SER A 526 39.36 -13.26 8.58
N ALA A 527 39.82 -12.25 9.32
CA ALA A 527 39.94 -12.29 10.78
C ALA A 527 38.55 -12.28 11.45
N LEU A 528 37.60 -11.53 10.89
CA LEU A 528 36.19 -11.54 11.31
C LEU A 528 35.55 -12.93 11.14
N PHE A 529 35.70 -13.53 9.96
CA PHE A 529 35.18 -14.87 9.71
C PHE A 529 35.80 -15.92 10.65
N GLY A 530 37.11 -15.88 10.87
CA GLY A 530 37.78 -16.78 11.82
C GLY A 530 37.37 -16.55 13.28
N ALA A 531 37.08 -15.30 13.66
CA ALA A 531 36.59 -14.99 14.99
C ALA A 531 35.14 -15.50 15.18
N ILE A 532 34.27 -15.41 14.16
CA ILE A 532 32.90 -15.97 14.18
C ILE A 532 32.95 -17.50 14.32
N GLU A 533 33.88 -18.16 13.62
CA GLU A 533 34.13 -19.60 13.76
C GLU A 533 34.50 -19.97 15.19
N SER A 534 35.31 -19.16 15.87
CA SER A 534 35.74 -19.42 17.24
C SER A 534 34.69 -19.10 18.31
N TRP A 535 33.60 -18.42 17.94
CA TRP A 535 32.60 -17.95 18.88
C TRP A 535 31.48 -18.99 19.12
N ASN A 536 31.79 -19.96 20.00
CA ASN A 536 30.86 -21.01 20.43
C ASN A 536 29.53 -20.49 21.04
N GLY A 537 29.46 -19.21 21.43
CA GLY A 537 28.23 -18.58 21.91
C GLY A 537 27.12 -18.50 20.84
N PHE A 538 27.51 -18.44 19.56
CA PHE A 538 26.58 -18.31 18.43
C PHE A 538 26.65 -19.47 17.47
N THR A 539 27.86 -19.92 17.14
CA THR A 539 28.05 -21.12 16.31
C THR A 539 28.16 -22.38 17.18
N GLY A 540 28.02 -23.57 16.58
CA GLY A 540 28.24 -24.86 17.23
C GLY A 540 26.99 -25.75 17.30
N ASP A 541 27.13 -26.97 17.84
CA ASP A 541 26.15 -28.06 17.68
C ASP A 541 24.86 -27.96 18.54
N VAL A 542 24.61 -26.79 19.11
CA VAL A 542 23.50 -26.55 20.05
C VAL A 542 22.54 -25.54 19.45
N ARG A 543 21.23 -25.80 19.60
CA ARG A 543 20.16 -24.92 19.12
C ARG A 543 20.29 -23.53 19.73
N ILE A 544 19.91 -22.49 18.99
CA ILE A 544 20.09 -21.11 19.45
C ILE A 544 19.30 -20.83 20.73
N GLN A 545 18.13 -21.47 20.90
CA GLN A 545 17.29 -21.34 22.08
C GLN A 545 17.93 -21.95 23.34
N GLU A 546 18.87 -22.87 23.20
CA GLU A 546 19.58 -23.51 24.32
C GLU A 546 20.85 -22.75 24.73
N LYS A 547 21.22 -21.70 23.99
CA LYS A 547 22.40 -20.88 24.31
C LYS A 547 22.16 -20.06 25.58
N GLU A 548 23.22 -19.84 26.36
CA GLU A 548 23.16 -19.13 27.65
C GLU A 548 22.61 -17.70 27.51
N TRP A 549 23.01 -16.97 26.47
CA TRP A 549 22.53 -15.62 26.22
C TRP A 549 21.03 -15.59 25.94
N PHE A 550 20.49 -16.55 25.17
CA PHE A 550 19.05 -16.63 24.89
C PHE A 550 18.26 -16.94 26.17
N GLN A 551 18.78 -17.84 27.00
CA GLN A 551 18.17 -18.18 28.29
C GLN A 551 18.21 -17.02 29.29
N SER A 552 19.17 -16.10 29.14
CA SER A 552 19.30 -14.90 29.97
C SER A 552 18.29 -13.80 29.65
N PHE A 553 17.61 -13.88 28.51
CA PHE A 553 16.59 -12.90 28.13
C PHE A 553 15.45 -12.84 29.15
N ALA A 554 14.87 -11.64 29.27
CA ALA A 554 13.71 -11.41 30.11
C ALA A 554 12.55 -12.34 29.68
N GLU A 555 11.76 -12.78 30.66
CA GLU A 555 10.66 -13.71 30.42
C GLU A 555 9.65 -13.24 29.35
N PRO A 556 9.24 -11.94 29.29
CA PRO A 556 8.38 -11.44 28.21
C PRO A 556 8.99 -11.58 26.81
N VAL A 557 10.30 -11.38 26.67
CA VAL A 557 11.03 -11.49 25.39
C VAL A 557 11.05 -12.95 24.92
N LYS A 558 11.37 -13.88 25.81
CA LYS A 558 11.35 -15.32 25.50
C LYS A 558 9.96 -15.81 25.08
N LYS A 559 8.91 -15.36 25.77
CA LYS A 559 7.51 -15.68 25.40
C LYS A 559 7.13 -15.12 24.04
N SER A 560 7.55 -13.89 23.73
CA SER A 560 7.28 -13.29 22.42
C SER A 560 8.02 -14.03 21.29
N PHE A 561 9.29 -14.39 21.48
CA PHE A 561 10.01 -15.23 20.51
C PHE A 561 9.41 -16.62 20.36
N ALA A 562 8.95 -17.24 21.45
CA ALA A 562 8.26 -18.53 21.39
C ALA A 562 6.95 -18.42 20.59
N ALA A 563 6.14 -17.39 20.83
CA ALA A 563 4.91 -17.14 20.07
C ALA A 563 5.21 -16.92 18.58
N LEU A 564 6.25 -16.13 18.25
CA LEU A 564 6.70 -15.95 16.87
C LEU A 564 7.13 -17.28 16.24
N GLN A 565 7.98 -18.06 16.91
CA GLN A 565 8.41 -19.38 16.44
C GLN A 565 7.23 -20.32 16.21
N HIS A 566 6.24 -20.33 17.10
CA HIS A 566 5.03 -21.14 16.93
C HIS A 566 4.19 -20.67 15.74
N ALA A 567 4.05 -19.36 15.53
CA ALA A 567 3.32 -18.81 14.40
C ALA A 567 3.98 -19.19 13.07
N THR A 568 5.30 -19.05 12.97
CA THR A 568 6.08 -19.32 11.75
C THR A 568 6.33 -20.79 11.48
N SER A 569 6.22 -21.66 12.49
CA SER A 569 6.24 -23.11 12.31
C SER A 569 4.86 -23.68 11.95
N GLY A 570 3.83 -22.83 11.93
CA GLY A 570 2.44 -23.19 11.67
C GLY A 570 1.81 -22.27 10.61
N ALA A 571 0.68 -21.66 10.95
CA ALA A 571 -0.17 -20.93 10.00
C ALA A 571 0.50 -19.72 9.31
N ALA A 572 1.53 -19.12 9.92
CA ALA A 572 2.20 -17.94 9.38
C ALA A 572 3.55 -18.25 8.69
N GLU A 573 3.91 -19.51 8.43
CA GLU A 573 5.21 -19.86 7.82
C GLU A 573 5.49 -19.08 6.53
N GLN A 574 4.57 -19.20 5.55
CA GLN A 574 4.74 -18.57 4.23
C GLN A 574 4.65 -17.05 4.33
N THR A 575 3.69 -16.54 5.10
CA THR A 575 3.47 -15.11 5.33
C THR A 575 4.68 -14.44 5.96
N TRP A 576 5.29 -15.06 6.97
CA TRP A 576 6.48 -14.54 7.62
C TRP A 576 7.67 -14.55 6.67
N ARG A 577 7.89 -15.65 5.92
CA ARG A 577 8.96 -15.68 4.90
C ARG A 577 8.78 -14.58 3.84
N ALA A 578 7.56 -14.38 3.35
CA ALA A 578 7.25 -13.31 2.40
C ALA A 578 7.52 -11.93 3.01
N THR A 579 7.06 -11.70 4.24
CA THR A 579 7.30 -10.46 5.00
C THR A 579 8.79 -10.19 5.17
N THR A 580 9.55 -11.18 5.65
CA THR A 580 11.01 -11.07 5.84
C THR A 580 11.71 -10.81 4.51
N ASN A 581 11.33 -11.47 3.41
CA ASN A 581 11.90 -11.21 2.08
C ASN A 581 11.62 -9.79 1.57
N LEU A 582 10.43 -9.25 1.83
CA LEU A 582 10.07 -7.88 1.45
C LEU A 582 10.84 -6.83 2.28
N LEU A 583 11.10 -7.13 3.55
CA LEU A 583 11.80 -6.25 4.48
C LEU A 583 13.33 -6.34 4.34
N PHE A 584 13.88 -7.50 4.02
CA PHE A 584 15.31 -7.76 4.03
C PHE A 584 16.15 -6.71 3.29
N PRO A 585 15.79 -6.25 2.07
CA PRO A 585 16.55 -5.20 1.38
C PRO A 585 16.61 -3.86 2.12
N SER A 586 15.59 -3.56 2.93
CA SER A 586 15.51 -2.33 3.74
C SER A 586 16.18 -2.49 5.11
N GLN A 587 16.21 -3.71 5.67
CA GLN A 587 16.74 -3.99 7.02
C GLN A 587 18.22 -4.38 7.03
N MET A 588 18.76 -4.83 5.90
CA MET A 588 20.16 -5.22 5.76
C MET A 588 21.06 -3.99 5.62
N ASN A 589 22.10 -3.91 6.45
CA ASN A 589 23.15 -2.92 6.30
C ASN A 589 24.08 -3.32 5.13
N THR A 590 24.08 -2.52 4.07
CA THR A 590 24.87 -2.76 2.84
C THR A 590 26.24 -2.09 2.86
N THR A 591 26.60 -1.43 3.97
CA THR A 591 27.92 -0.78 4.11
C THR A 591 29.02 -1.83 4.16
N ASN A 592 30.01 -1.72 3.27
CA ASN A 592 31.19 -2.59 3.22
C ASN A 592 32.13 -2.37 4.42
N SER A 593 31.68 -2.73 5.62
CA SER A 593 32.39 -2.61 6.89
C SER A 593 32.14 -3.82 7.79
N SER A 594 33.10 -4.14 8.66
CA SER A 594 32.95 -5.19 9.69
C SER A 594 31.74 -4.91 10.59
N LEU A 595 31.53 -3.66 10.97
CA LEU A 595 30.38 -3.21 11.76
C LEU A 595 29.05 -3.43 11.04
N GLY A 596 28.96 -3.07 9.76
CA GLY A 596 27.78 -3.35 8.94
C GLY A 596 27.48 -4.85 8.87
N MET A 597 28.50 -5.68 8.68
CA MET A 597 28.34 -7.13 8.67
C MET A 597 27.92 -7.70 10.03
N ILE A 598 28.51 -7.24 11.14
CA ILE A 598 28.15 -7.64 12.50
C ILE A 598 26.70 -7.24 12.80
N SER A 599 26.29 -6.04 12.40
CA SER A 599 24.89 -5.59 12.57
C SER A 599 23.90 -6.54 11.88
N ASN A 600 24.25 -7.08 10.70
CA ASN A 600 23.41 -8.03 9.98
C ASN A 600 23.28 -9.40 10.68
N LEU A 601 24.11 -9.73 11.67
CA LEU A 601 23.96 -10.97 12.45
C LEU A 601 22.62 -11.04 13.18
N ARG A 602 21.98 -9.91 13.51
CA ARG A 602 20.62 -9.89 14.09
C ARG A 602 19.60 -10.62 13.21
N LEU A 603 19.71 -10.50 11.88
CA LEU A 603 18.79 -11.15 10.94
C LEU A 603 19.05 -12.66 10.88
N VAL A 604 20.32 -13.07 10.98
CA VAL A 604 20.72 -14.49 11.05
C VAL A 604 20.27 -15.12 12.37
N ILE A 605 20.49 -14.41 13.49
CA ILE A 605 20.03 -14.84 14.82
C ILE A 605 18.50 -15.00 14.81
N LEU A 606 17.79 -14.03 14.26
CA LEU A 606 16.33 -14.07 14.16
C LEU A 606 15.85 -15.29 13.37
N GLU A 607 16.39 -15.53 12.16
CA GLU A 607 16.07 -16.71 11.35
C GLU A 607 16.29 -18.02 12.14
N ALA A 608 17.40 -18.10 12.89
CA ALA A 608 17.70 -19.24 13.74
C ALA A 608 16.77 -19.37 14.96
N ILE A 609 16.30 -18.28 15.54
CA ILE A 609 15.33 -18.32 16.65
C ILE A 609 13.98 -18.85 16.16
N VAL A 610 13.57 -18.38 15.00
CA VAL A 610 12.27 -18.70 14.39
C VAL A 610 12.23 -20.14 13.90
N ASN A 611 13.36 -20.70 13.47
CA ASN A 611 13.47 -22.10 13.06
C ASN A 611 13.87 -23.02 14.25
N PRO A 612 12.98 -23.91 14.72
CA PRO A 612 13.23 -24.73 15.92
C PRO A 612 14.37 -25.75 15.78
N GLU A 613 14.73 -26.11 14.55
CA GLU A 613 15.79 -27.07 14.24
C GLU A 613 17.07 -26.39 13.74
N ALA A 614 17.09 -25.05 13.66
CA ALA A 614 18.24 -24.32 13.16
C ALA A 614 19.44 -24.45 14.12
N ILE A 615 20.54 -24.90 13.53
CA ILE A 615 21.87 -24.89 14.13
C ILE A 615 22.73 -23.98 13.25
N VAL A 616 23.29 -22.92 13.84
CA VAL A 616 24.16 -22.01 13.12
C VAL A 616 25.57 -22.61 13.09
N ALA A 617 26.05 -22.91 11.89
CA ALA A 617 27.37 -23.47 11.66
C ALA A 617 28.18 -22.61 10.67
N HIS A 618 29.48 -22.56 10.88
CA HIS A 618 30.41 -21.97 9.93
C HIS A 618 30.66 -22.93 8.76
N ASN A 619 30.49 -22.47 7.52
CA ASN A 619 30.83 -23.22 6.30
C ASN A 619 32.20 -22.76 5.75
N PRO A 620 33.30 -23.47 6.05
CA PRO A 620 34.64 -23.07 5.62
C PRO A 620 34.84 -23.18 4.11
N ASP A 621 34.02 -24.00 3.42
CA ASP A 621 34.11 -24.21 1.97
C ASP A 621 33.30 -23.18 1.17
N TYR A 622 32.50 -22.32 1.83
CA TYR A 622 31.65 -21.33 1.17
C TYR A 622 32.41 -20.43 0.16
N PRO A 623 33.60 -19.88 0.46
CA PRO A 623 34.36 -19.08 -0.50
C PRO A 623 34.73 -19.86 -1.77
N ALA A 624 35.05 -21.16 -1.63
CA ALA A 624 35.36 -22.03 -2.76
C ALA A 624 34.11 -22.36 -3.58
N GLN A 625 32.97 -22.56 -2.91
CA GLN A 625 31.66 -22.81 -3.53
C GLN A 625 31.19 -21.58 -4.33
N VAL A 626 31.19 -20.39 -3.74
CA VAL A 626 30.86 -19.12 -4.42
C VAL A 626 31.81 -18.87 -5.60
N SER A 627 33.11 -19.08 -5.41
CA SER A 627 34.08 -18.95 -6.52
C SER A 627 33.85 -19.96 -7.65
N ALA A 628 33.36 -21.16 -7.35
CA ALA A 628 32.97 -22.15 -8.35
C ALA A 628 31.67 -21.78 -9.07
N TRP A 629 30.70 -21.24 -8.33
CA TRP A 629 29.44 -20.74 -8.88
C TRP A 629 29.65 -19.52 -9.78
N GLN A 630 30.39 -18.51 -9.33
CA GLN A 630 30.70 -17.31 -10.11
C GLN A 630 31.39 -17.66 -11.44
N ARG A 631 32.25 -18.68 -11.45
CA ARG A 631 32.86 -19.21 -12.68
C ARG A 631 31.82 -19.77 -13.65
N LYS A 632 30.79 -20.47 -13.16
CA LYS A 632 29.69 -20.98 -14.00
C LYS A 632 28.84 -19.84 -14.56
N VAL A 633 28.49 -18.87 -13.72
CA VAL A 633 27.73 -17.66 -14.13
C VAL A 633 28.50 -16.89 -15.21
N ASN A 634 29.76 -16.56 -14.95
CA ASN A 634 30.61 -15.83 -15.90
C ASN A 634 30.77 -16.58 -17.23
N ALA A 635 30.78 -17.92 -17.22
CA ALA A 635 30.87 -18.72 -18.43
C ALA A 635 29.59 -18.63 -19.29
N GLU A 636 28.41 -18.69 -18.68
CA GLU A 636 27.14 -18.54 -19.41
C GLU A 636 26.94 -17.08 -19.89
N VAL A 637 27.27 -16.08 -19.07
CA VAL A 637 27.24 -14.66 -19.48
C VAL A 637 28.19 -14.41 -20.67
N ALA A 638 29.42 -14.94 -20.62
CA ALA A 638 30.36 -14.83 -21.74
C ALA A 638 29.86 -15.54 -23.00
N MET A 639 29.12 -16.65 -22.86
CA MET A 639 28.47 -17.32 -24.00
C MET A 639 27.40 -16.45 -24.64
N ILE A 640 26.56 -15.78 -23.83
CA ILE A 640 25.53 -14.86 -24.29
C ILE A 640 26.18 -13.69 -25.05
N THR A 641 27.17 -13.02 -24.45
CA THR A 641 27.87 -11.87 -25.07
C THR A 641 28.57 -12.26 -26.37
N ARG A 642 29.20 -13.43 -26.44
CA ARG A 642 29.86 -13.92 -27.66
C ARG A 642 28.87 -14.26 -28.77
N THR A 643 27.65 -14.65 -28.41
CA THR A 643 26.59 -14.99 -29.37
C THR A 643 25.87 -13.75 -29.89
N SER A 644 25.73 -12.71 -29.05
CA SER A 644 25.14 -11.42 -29.45
C SER A 644 26.10 -10.53 -30.25
N GLN A 645 27.42 -10.70 -30.07
CA GLN A 645 28.47 -9.99 -30.82
C GLN A 645 29.39 -10.99 -31.55
N PRO A 646 28.93 -11.61 -32.66
CA PRO A 646 29.78 -12.50 -33.43
C PRO A 646 30.97 -11.72 -34.04
N PRO A 647 32.19 -12.28 -34.03
CA PRO A 647 33.35 -11.63 -34.64
C PRO A 647 33.12 -11.36 -36.13
N VAL A 648 33.56 -10.18 -36.59
CA VAL A 648 33.41 -9.72 -37.96
C VAL A 648 33.99 -10.77 -38.93
N GLY A 649 33.14 -11.29 -39.83
CA GLY A 649 33.55 -12.20 -40.90
C GLY A 649 33.16 -13.69 -40.75
N GLN A 650 32.42 -14.09 -39.70
CA GLN A 650 31.87 -15.45 -39.61
C GLN A 650 30.34 -15.48 -39.82
N PRO A 651 29.83 -16.09 -40.92
CA PRO A 651 28.40 -16.27 -41.12
C PRO A 651 27.93 -17.39 -40.18
N THR A 652 27.38 -17.02 -39.03
CA THR A 652 26.69 -17.98 -38.17
C THR A 652 25.19 -17.90 -38.49
N PRO A 653 24.48 -19.00 -38.74
CA PRO A 653 23.05 -18.96 -39.05
C PRO A 653 22.26 -18.29 -37.90
N LYS A 654 21.43 -17.28 -38.19
CA LYS A 654 20.59 -16.57 -37.19
C LYS A 654 19.84 -17.52 -36.26
N ASN A 655 19.27 -18.60 -36.81
CA ASN A 655 18.54 -19.61 -36.01
C ASN A 655 19.43 -20.37 -35.02
N HIS A 656 20.72 -20.56 -35.33
CA HIS A 656 21.67 -21.20 -34.43
C HIS A 656 22.10 -20.23 -33.31
N GLN A 657 22.26 -18.94 -33.63
CA GLN A 657 22.54 -17.89 -32.64
C GLN A 657 21.39 -17.75 -31.64
N ILE A 658 20.15 -17.63 -32.13
CA ILE A 658 18.94 -17.51 -31.29
C ILE A 658 18.78 -18.73 -30.38
N LYS A 659 18.92 -19.96 -30.91
CA LYS A 659 18.83 -21.18 -30.09
C LYS A 659 19.95 -21.29 -29.05
N SER A 660 21.18 -20.90 -29.41
CA SER A 660 22.32 -20.96 -28.48
C SER A 660 22.20 -19.92 -27.37
N MET A 661 21.70 -18.72 -27.71
CA MET A 661 21.43 -17.65 -26.75
C MET A 661 20.32 -18.04 -25.78
N HIS A 662 19.17 -18.54 -26.27
CA HIS A 662 18.08 -19.03 -25.42
C HIS A 662 18.54 -20.17 -24.50
N ALA A 663 19.34 -21.11 -24.99
CA ALA A 663 19.85 -22.20 -24.17
C ALA A 663 20.80 -21.71 -23.07
N ALA A 664 21.64 -20.70 -23.35
CA ALA A 664 22.52 -20.08 -22.36
C ALA A 664 21.72 -19.26 -21.34
N GLN A 665 20.69 -18.52 -21.76
CA GLN A 665 19.77 -17.80 -20.88
C GLN A 665 19.01 -18.76 -19.95
N GLN A 666 18.47 -19.86 -20.48
CA GLN A 666 17.81 -20.88 -19.66
C GLN A 666 18.76 -21.53 -18.65
N ARG A 667 20.02 -21.79 -19.02
CA ARG A 667 21.03 -22.31 -18.09
C ARG A 667 21.40 -21.29 -17.02
N LEU A 668 21.54 -20.02 -17.39
CA LEU A 668 21.78 -18.93 -16.46
C LEU A 668 20.62 -18.79 -15.48
N GLN A 669 19.38 -18.77 -15.97
CA GLN A 669 18.18 -18.70 -15.14
C GLN A 669 18.08 -19.89 -14.18
N LYS A 670 18.39 -21.10 -14.65
CA LYS A 670 18.44 -22.31 -13.81
C LYS A 670 19.56 -22.29 -12.77
N LEU A 671 20.71 -21.70 -13.09
CA LEU A 671 21.82 -21.51 -12.14
C LEU A 671 21.43 -20.52 -11.04
N LEU A 672 20.77 -19.42 -11.41
CA LEU A 672 20.28 -18.40 -10.49
C LEU A 672 19.16 -18.95 -9.58
N SER A 673 18.23 -19.73 -10.13
CA SER A 673 17.12 -20.34 -9.38
C SER A 673 17.51 -21.56 -8.54
N SER A 674 18.77 -22.03 -8.62
CA SER A 674 19.26 -23.18 -7.84
C SER A 674 19.99 -22.78 -6.55
N GLU A 675 20.19 -21.47 -6.35
CA GLU A 675 20.77 -20.89 -5.11
C GLU A 675 19.76 -20.09 -4.28
N SER A 676 18.57 -19.80 -4.80
CA SER A 676 17.39 -19.38 -4.03
C SER A 676 16.70 -20.58 -3.40
#